data_AF-A0A7W8GAY6-F1
#
_entry.id   AF-A0A7W8GAY6-F1
#
_cell.length_a   1.000
_cell.length_b   1.000
_cell.length_c   1.000
_cell.angle_alpha   90.00
_cell.angle_beta   90.00
_cell.angle_gamma   90.00
#
_symmetry.space_group_name_H-M   'P 1'
#
loop_
_entity.id
_entity.type
_entity.pdbx_description
1 polymer ?
#
loop_
_entity_poly.entity_id
_entity_poly.type
_entity_poly.pdbx_seq_one_letter_code
_entity_poly.pdbx_strand_id
1 'polypeptide(L)'
;MITAILFAVFFVLLIVDVPIAICLGASSVAAILAAGQKLSVVAVNTYSGISKTLLLAIPFFVLAGNIMAKAGISKRLIAFVNACIGHTRGGIAIVCVIVSCLFGAISGSGPATVAALGAILIPAMIEAGFSAPFATALMAASSSIAIIIPPSIAYVVYASITGDDVGKLFMAGVVPGILMGVALIAVVLIEVHRKNIQSTKPRSSAKERWDAFKDASWAFLMPVIILGGIYGGVFTPTEAAAVAAVYGLIVGMFIYREVSLRDMARILVESAKTTGSIMIIIGSATLFSYVCTLFGISHAAEELLATVSANKIVFLLVINIIFLIAGCFIDANSAMYIFIPVMIPVCRMLGFNSIAFGIIATVNLAIGQVTPPVGINLFVAISLKIKNTVKVTLPQISHAVLPMIFASLVVLIGYTYWPRASVAVQKANSIAGDGSQIALYDSEQYDASKDAAPATVEWKPMTWHFACSPGETCTWAKAGRYFAALMKESTGGKVTVLVDGFSDQLTNGSQPDGIAALREGDPIQLSMHSNLIYSALDDRFNVVSLPYIYDSYEDADAKFDGEAGAQLKEILEGLNLHCFGIAENGFRQLTNSRRPIKSVDDLAGLKIRVAGSNLLMQAYRSWGANATNMNWSETYTALQQNTVEGQENPLPSIASASVQSVQKYISLWNAYYDCLFFCMNGDVYNSLSDEQKRIVDENAQKAVDYERAINRYECDELIKDWKANNIISVVETEEIDTESFRNAASGVADWYKKQLLANGHDAESVEKLIKAFTE
;
A
#
# COMPACT_ATOMS: atom_id res chain seq x y z
N MET A 1 -21.12 10.35 -18.11
CA MET A 1 -21.26 9.35 -19.20
C MET A 1 -20.28 8.20 -19.05
N ILE A 2 -18.97 8.45 -18.94
CA ILE A 2 -17.92 7.43 -18.84
C ILE A 2 -18.11 6.50 -17.62
N THR A 3 -18.44 7.06 -16.46
CA THR A 3 -18.81 6.30 -15.26
C THR A 3 -19.96 5.31 -15.50
N ALA A 4 -20.99 5.73 -16.25
CA ALA A 4 -22.13 4.86 -16.56
C ALA A 4 -21.71 3.72 -17.50
N ILE A 5 -20.82 3.98 -18.46
CA ILE A 5 -20.25 2.94 -19.35
C ILE A 5 -19.44 1.93 -18.53
N LEU A 6 -18.55 2.41 -17.65
CA LEU A 6 -17.75 1.57 -16.77
C LEU A 6 -18.63 0.61 -15.95
N PHE A 7 -19.57 1.14 -15.18
CA PHE A 7 -20.40 0.32 -14.31
C PHE A 7 -21.44 -0.52 -15.07
N ALA A 8 -22.04 0.00 -16.14
CA ALA A 8 -23.01 -0.77 -16.93
C ALA A 8 -22.34 -1.98 -17.59
N VAL A 9 -21.18 -1.80 -18.24
CA VAL A 9 -20.43 -2.91 -18.84
C VAL A 9 -19.99 -3.90 -17.74
N PHE A 10 -19.47 -3.39 -16.61
CA PHE A 10 -19.07 -4.23 -15.49
C PHE A 10 -20.22 -5.10 -14.97
N PHE A 11 -21.36 -4.50 -14.62
CA PHE A 11 -22.50 -5.23 -14.06
C PHE A 11 -23.19 -6.14 -15.07
N VAL A 12 -23.28 -5.75 -16.35
CA VAL A 12 -23.83 -6.63 -17.40
C VAL A 12 -22.96 -7.88 -17.56
N LEU A 13 -21.63 -7.72 -17.64
CA LEU A 13 -20.72 -8.87 -17.73
C LEU A 13 -20.82 -9.76 -16.47
N LEU A 14 -20.93 -9.15 -15.29
CA LEU A 14 -21.08 -9.88 -14.03
C LEU A 14 -22.41 -10.68 -13.98
N ILE A 15 -23.52 -10.12 -14.47
CA ILE A 15 -24.83 -10.80 -14.51
C ILE A 15 -24.83 -11.99 -15.47
N VAL A 16 -24.05 -11.91 -16.56
CA VAL A 16 -23.89 -13.00 -17.55
C VAL A 16 -22.85 -14.04 -17.09
N ASP A 17 -22.39 -13.98 -15.83
CA ASP A 17 -21.45 -14.93 -15.21
C ASP A 17 -20.08 -14.97 -15.92
N VAL A 18 -19.65 -13.83 -16.45
CA VAL A 18 -18.30 -13.67 -17.00
C VAL A 18 -17.29 -13.58 -15.84
N PRO A 19 -16.09 -14.18 -15.95
CA PRO A 19 -15.07 -14.08 -14.92
C PRO A 19 -14.75 -12.64 -14.53
N ILE A 20 -14.71 -12.35 -13.23
CA ILE A 20 -14.57 -10.99 -12.66
C ILE A 20 -13.38 -10.22 -13.25
N ALA A 21 -12.24 -10.89 -13.48
CA ALA A 21 -11.07 -10.27 -14.08
C ALA A 21 -11.37 -9.69 -15.47
N ILE A 22 -12.21 -10.37 -16.26
CA ILE A 22 -12.65 -9.91 -17.57
C ILE A 22 -13.68 -8.79 -17.40
N CYS A 23 -14.60 -8.90 -16.44
CA CYS A 23 -15.56 -7.82 -16.14
C CYS A 23 -14.85 -6.50 -15.82
N LEU A 24 -13.84 -6.53 -14.96
CA LEU A 24 -13.03 -5.36 -14.58
C LEU A 24 -12.22 -4.84 -15.77
N GLY A 25 -11.48 -5.72 -16.46
CA GLY A 25 -10.61 -5.31 -17.57
C GLY A 25 -11.41 -4.74 -18.75
N ALA A 26 -12.45 -5.45 -19.19
CA ALA A 26 -13.25 -5.05 -20.35
C ALA A 26 -14.07 -3.78 -20.10
N SER A 27 -14.62 -3.61 -18.90
CA SER A 27 -15.32 -2.36 -18.54
C SER A 27 -14.38 -1.17 -18.49
N SER A 28 -13.16 -1.36 -17.99
CA SER A 28 -12.13 -0.31 -17.96
C SER A 28 -11.65 0.06 -19.35
N VAL A 29 -11.40 -0.94 -20.21
CA VAL A 29 -11.04 -0.70 -21.63
C VAL A 29 -12.17 0.02 -22.37
N ALA A 30 -13.43 -0.37 -22.15
CA ALA A 30 -14.57 0.31 -22.73
C ALA A 30 -14.68 1.78 -22.27
N ALA A 31 -14.43 2.05 -20.99
CA ALA A 31 -14.41 3.42 -20.46
C ALA A 31 -13.25 4.26 -21.04
N ILE A 32 -12.04 3.70 -21.14
CA ILE A 32 -10.86 4.35 -21.75
C ILE A 32 -11.12 4.68 -23.22
N LEU A 33 -11.66 3.73 -23.98
CA LEU A 33 -12.01 3.95 -25.39
C LEU A 33 -13.11 5.01 -25.55
N ALA A 34 -14.15 4.98 -24.71
CA ALA A 34 -15.21 5.97 -24.71
C ALA A 34 -14.72 7.38 -24.30
N ALA A 35 -13.64 7.45 -23.53
CA ALA A 35 -12.99 8.69 -23.12
C ALA A 35 -11.99 9.24 -24.15
N GLY A 36 -11.75 8.54 -25.26
CA GLY A 36 -10.77 8.95 -26.27
C GLY A 36 -9.30 8.78 -25.84
N GLN A 37 -9.04 8.05 -24.75
CA GLN A 37 -7.70 7.84 -24.20
C GLN A 37 -6.90 6.84 -25.04
N LYS A 38 -5.56 6.98 -25.05
CA LYS A 38 -4.65 6.08 -25.78
C LYS A 38 -4.72 4.67 -25.20
N LEU A 39 -4.78 3.65 -26.06
CA LEU A 39 -4.84 2.25 -25.61
C LEU A 39 -3.56 1.79 -24.89
N SER A 40 -2.43 2.51 -25.06
CA SER A 40 -1.19 2.27 -24.32
C SER A 40 -1.38 2.34 -22.79
N VAL A 41 -2.32 3.16 -22.32
CA VAL A 41 -2.69 3.30 -20.89
C VAL A 41 -3.11 1.96 -20.30
N VAL A 42 -3.79 1.11 -21.09
CA VAL A 42 -4.21 -0.24 -20.67
C VAL A 42 -2.99 -1.10 -20.34
N ALA A 43 -2.00 -1.11 -21.23
CA ALA A 43 -0.79 -1.93 -21.06
C ALA A 43 0.05 -1.45 -19.87
N VAL A 44 0.26 -0.14 -19.76
CA VAL A 44 1.05 0.47 -18.67
C VAL A 44 0.43 0.20 -17.31
N ASN A 45 -0.87 0.45 -17.14
CA ASN A 45 -1.54 0.24 -15.85
C ASN A 45 -1.68 -1.23 -15.48
N THR A 46 -1.96 -2.10 -16.45
CA THR A 46 -2.03 -3.56 -16.20
C THR A 46 -0.66 -4.08 -15.75
N TYR A 47 0.43 -3.67 -16.43
CA TYR A 47 1.79 -4.07 -16.08
C TYR A 47 2.21 -3.52 -14.71
N SER A 48 2.00 -2.23 -14.49
CA SER A 48 2.31 -1.55 -13.24
C SER A 48 1.67 -2.25 -12.03
N GLY A 49 0.39 -2.60 -12.15
CA GLY A 49 -0.35 -3.32 -11.11
C GLY A 49 0.25 -4.67 -10.70
N ILE A 50 0.73 -5.45 -11.67
CA ILE A 50 1.29 -6.80 -11.41
C ILE A 50 2.79 -6.78 -11.13
N SER A 51 3.49 -5.70 -11.46
CA SER A 51 4.96 -5.56 -11.32
C SER A 51 5.43 -5.19 -9.91
N LYS A 52 4.60 -5.41 -8.88
CA LYS A 52 4.94 -5.08 -7.49
C LYS A 52 5.67 -6.24 -6.79
N THR A 53 6.87 -5.99 -6.28
CA THR A 53 7.72 -6.99 -5.59
C THR A 53 7.00 -7.70 -4.45
N LEU A 54 6.15 -6.99 -3.68
CA LEU A 54 5.32 -7.54 -2.60
C LEU A 54 4.41 -8.69 -3.07
N LEU A 55 3.97 -8.66 -4.34
CA LEU A 55 3.09 -9.68 -4.90
C LEU A 55 3.80 -11.02 -5.13
N LEU A 56 5.14 -11.06 -5.13
CA LEU A 56 5.90 -12.32 -5.16
C LEU A 56 5.62 -13.20 -3.92
N ALA A 57 5.18 -12.61 -2.82
CA ALA A 57 4.80 -13.38 -1.63
C ALA A 57 3.59 -14.29 -1.92
N ILE A 58 2.68 -13.89 -2.82
CA ILE A 58 1.48 -14.66 -3.19
C ILE A 58 1.85 -16.02 -3.78
N PRO A 59 2.61 -16.14 -4.91
CA PRO A 59 2.99 -17.43 -5.45
C PRO A 59 3.77 -18.28 -4.46
N PHE A 60 4.66 -17.68 -3.66
CA PHE A 60 5.43 -18.45 -2.68
C PHE A 60 4.58 -18.98 -1.52
N PHE A 61 3.65 -18.19 -0.99
CA PHE A 61 2.72 -18.68 0.03
C PHE A 61 1.73 -19.71 -0.52
N VAL A 62 1.22 -19.50 -1.74
CA VAL A 62 0.36 -20.48 -2.43
C VAL A 62 1.13 -21.79 -2.65
N LEU A 63 2.38 -21.70 -3.10
CA LEU A 63 3.25 -22.87 -3.29
C LEU A 63 3.53 -23.58 -1.96
N ALA A 64 3.89 -22.84 -0.91
CA ALA A 64 4.12 -23.38 0.43
C ALA A 64 2.88 -24.11 0.94
N GLY A 65 1.70 -23.49 0.84
CA GLY A 65 0.43 -24.09 1.24
C GLY A 65 0.11 -25.38 0.48
N ASN A 66 0.31 -25.40 -0.84
CA ASN A 66 0.08 -26.60 -1.67
C ASN A 66 1.06 -27.73 -1.35
N ILE A 67 2.34 -27.43 -1.13
CA ILE A 67 3.34 -28.40 -0.68
C ILE A 67 2.92 -28.98 0.68
N MET A 68 2.56 -28.12 1.62
CA MET A 68 2.19 -28.50 2.99
C MET A 68 0.93 -29.37 3.05
N ALA A 69 -0.08 -29.03 2.24
CA ALA A 69 -1.28 -29.85 2.08
C ALA A 69 -0.93 -31.27 1.61
N LYS A 70 -0.03 -31.39 0.63
CA LYS A 70 0.44 -32.69 0.12
C LYS A 70 1.34 -33.42 1.12
N ALA A 71 2.15 -32.71 1.91
CA ALA A 71 3.08 -33.26 2.89
C ALA A 71 2.40 -33.96 4.09
N GLY A 72 1.07 -34.00 4.14
CA GLY A 72 0.32 -34.68 5.21
C GLY A 72 0.33 -33.92 6.53
N ILE A 73 0.61 -32.61 6.52
CA ILE A 73 0.64 -31.78 7.72
C ILE A 73 -0.74 -31.68 8.37
N SER A 74 -1.79 -31.57 7.56
CA SER A 74 -3.17 -31.58 8.02
C SER A 74 -3.47 -32.80 8.92
N LYS A 75 -3.04 -34.00 8.52
CA LYS A 75 -3.28 -35.24 9.29
C LYS A 75 -2.62 -35.18 10.67
N ARG A 76 -1.39 -34.65 10.74
CA ARG A 76 -0.60 -34.56 11.97
C ARG A 76 -1.14 -33.51 12.94
N LEU A 77 -1.51 -32.34 12.41
CA LEU A 77 -2.19 -31.30 13.19
C LEU A 77 -3.51 -31.83 13.76
N ILE A 78 -4.32 -32.51 12.94
CA ILE A 78 -5.56 -33.16 13.40
C ILE A 78 -5.26 -34.18 14.51
N ALA A 79 -4.27 -35.06 14.32
CA ALA A 79 -3.93 -36.08 15.30
C ALA A 79 -3.52 -35.48 16.65
N PHE A 80 -2.67 -34.45 16.64
CA PHE A 80 -2.22 -33.76 17.85
C PHE A 80 -3.37 -33.06 18.58
N VAL A 81 -4.12 -32.21 17.87
CA VAL A 81 -5.24 -31.47 18.49
C VAL A 81 -6.30 -32.46 18.99
N ASN A 82 -6.59 -33.53 18.24
CA ASN A 82 -7.51 -34.58 18.67
C ASN A 82 -7.00 -35.35 19.89
N ALA A 83 -5.69 -35.58 20.05
CA ALA A 83 -5.14 -36.18 21.27
C ALA A 83 -5.28 -35.25 22.50
N CYS A 84 -5.19 -33.94 22.30
CA CYS A 84 -5.32 -32.95 23.36
C CYS A 84 -6.77 -32.77 23.85
N ILE A 85 -7.71 -32.59 22.91
CA ILE A 85 -9.09 -32.17 23.23
C ILE A 85 -10.18 -33.10 22.67
N GLY A 86 -9.85 -34.08 21.84
CA GLY A 86 -10.85 -34.96 21.20
C GLY A 86 -11.69 -35.79 22.16
N HIS A 87 -11.26 -35.92 23.42
CA HIS A 87 -11.98 -36.62 24.48
C HIS A 87 -13.13 -35.80 25.10
N THR A 88 -13.21 -34.50 24.83
CA THR A 88 -14.30 -33.65 25.32
C THR A 88 -15.58 -33.90 24.51
N ARG A 89 -16.74 -33.52 25.07
CA ARG A 89 -18.01 -33.56 24.32
C ARG A 89 -17.91 -32.66 23.09
N GLY A 90 -18.21 -33.21 21.90
CA GLY A 90 -18.03 -32.53 20.63
C GLY A 90 -16.56 -32.25 20.25
N GLY A 91 -15.60 -32.94 20.87
CA GLY A 91 -14.17 -32.66 20.71
C GLY A 91 -13.71 -32.60 19.25
N ILE A 92 -14.22 -33.46 18.36
CA ILE A 92 -13.83 -33.45 16.95
C ILE A 92 -14.26 -32.17 16.19
N ALA A 93 -15.36 -31.53 16.58
CA ALA A 93 -15.79 -30.25 16.00
C ALA A 93 -14.93 -29.09 16.52
N ILE A 94 -14.50 -29.14 17.78
CA ILE A 94 -13.51 -28.18 18.33
C ILE A 94 -12.15 -28.39 17.65
N VAL A 95 -11.75 -29.64 17.40
CA VAL A 95 -10.56 -29.98 16.60
C VAL A 95 -10.67 -29.35 15.22
N CYS A 96 -11.84 -29.40 14.56
CA CYS A 96 -12.06 -28.74 13.29
C CYS A 96 -11.74 -27.25 13.35
N VAL A 97 -12.27 -26.52 14.33
CA VAL A 97 -11.99 -25.07 14.46
C VAL A 97 -10.50 -24.79 14.71
N ILE A 98 -9.89 -25.47 15.69
CA ILE A 98 -8.50 -25.22 16.07
C ILE A 98 -7.53 -25.58 14.93
N VAL A 99 -7.74 -26.71 14.28
CA VAL A 99 -6.90 -27.13 13.15
C VAL A 99 -7.08 -26.20 11.97
N SER A 100 -8.30 -25.71 11.68
CA SER A 100 -8.52 -24.70 10.65
C SER A 100 -7.74 -23.41 10.96
N CYS A 101 -7.70 -22.97 12.22
CA CYS A 101 -6.88 -21.81 12.61
C CYS A 101 -5.37 -22.05 12.40
N LEU A 102 -4.87 -23.22 12.83
CA LEU A 102 -3.45 -23.58 12.72
C LEU A 102 -3.00 -23.81 11.27
N PHE A 103 -3.83 -24.50 10.49
CA PHE A 103 -3.58 -24.73 9.07
C PHE A 103 -3.81 -23.45 8.25
N GLY A 104 -4.72 -22.59 8.69
CA GLY A 104 -4.94 -21.28 8.10
C GLY A 104 -3.70 -20.40 8.16
N ALA A 105 -2.97 -20.42 9.29
CA ALA A 105 -1.65 -19.80 9.44
C ALA A 105 -0.57 -20.38 8.50
N ILE A 106 -0.86 -21.46 7.78
CA ILE A 106 0.05 -22.05 6.79
C ILE A 106 -0.43 -21.73 5.38
N SER A 107 -1.74 -21.84 5.14
CA SER A 107 -2.31 -21.74 3.79
C SER A 107 -2.68 -20.31 3.38
N GLY A 108 -2.99 -19.43 4.33
CA GLY A 108 -3.47 -18.07 4.09
C GLY A 108 -4.73 -17.97 3.21
N SER A 109 -5.51 -19.06 3.08
CA SER A 109 -6.61 -19.21 2.12
C SER A 109 -7.75 -20.07 2.66
N GLY A 110 -8.96 -19.51 2.68
CA GLY A 110 -10.18 -20.19 3.13
C GLY A 110 -10.54 -21.40 2.27
N PRO A 111 -10.76 -21.25 0.95
CA PRO A 111 -11.08 -22.35 0.05
C PRO A 111 -10.06 -23.49 0.09
N ALA A 112 -8.77 -23.17 0.15
CA ALA A 112 -7.71 -24.16 0.23
C ALA A 112 -7.77 -24.95 1.55
N THR A 113 -8.07 -24.28 2.66
CA THR A 113 -8.24 -24.92 3.98
C THR A 113 -9.44 -25.86 3.99
N VAL A 114 -10.57 -25.46 3.40
CA VAL A 114 -11.75 -26.35 3.25
C VAL A 114 -11.38 -27.61 2.46
N ALA A 115 -10.70 -27.44 1.33
CA ALA A 115 -10.31 -28.54 0.46
C ALA A 115 -9.34 -29.52 1.14
N ALA A 116 -8.37 -29.00 1.92
CA ALA A 116 -7.35 -29.81 2.59
C ALA A 116 -7.89 -30.56 3.81
N LEU A 117 -8.70 -29.90 4.65
CA LEU A 117 -9.16 -30.45 5.93
C LEU A 117 -10.51 -31.17 5.83
N GLY A 118 -11.40 -30.71 4.94
CA GLY A 118 -12.79 -31.13 4.91
C GLY A 118 -12.98 -32.60 4.57
N ALA A 119 -12.12 -33.16 3.72
CA ALA A 119 -12.16 -34.59 3.35
C ALA A 119 -11.90 -35.52 4.55
N ILE A 120 -11.29 -35.03 5.62
CA ILE A 120 -10.98 -35.80 6.83
C ILE A 120 -11.94 -35.44 7.97
N LEU A 121 -12.15 -34.15 8.21
CA LEU A 121 -12.88 -33.67 9.38
C LEU A 121 -14.39 -33.74 9.22
N ILE A 122 -14.94 -33.52 8.02
CA ILE A 122 -16.40 -33.61 7.81
C ILE A 122 -16.90 -35.03 8.08
N PRO A 123 -16.31 -36.11 7.51
CA PRO A 123 -16.72 -37.47 7.83
C PRO A 123 -16.55 -37.81 9.32
N ALA A 124 -15.45 -37.38 9.94
CA ALA A 124 -15.19 -37.64 11.36
C ALA A 124 -16.19 -36.95 12.29
N MET A 125 -16.66 -35.75 11.95
CA MET A 125 -17.73 -35.07 12.69
C MET A 125 -19.08 -35.79 12.53
N ILE A 126 -19.40 -36.27 11.33
CA ILE A 126 -20.63 -37.02 11.08
C ILE A 126 -20.64 -38.33 11.90
N GLU A 127 -19.53 -39.06 11.90
CA GLU A 127 -19.36 -40.28 12.70
C GLU A 127 -19.44 -40.01 14.22
N ALA A 128 -19.10 -38.79 14.65
CA ALA A 128 -19.25 -38.36 16.04
C ALA A 128 -20.67 -37.86 16.42
N GLY A 129 -21.62 -37.90 15.49
CA GLY A 129 -23.03 -37.55 15.74
C GLY A 129 -23.46 -36.15 15.33
N PHE A 130 -22.61 -35.37 14.65
CA PHE A 130 -23.03 -34.10 14.04
C PHE A 130 -23.81 -34.34 12.75
N SER A 131 -24.79 -33.48 12.45
CA SER A 131 -25.48 -33.56 11.16
C SER A 131 -24.55 -33.16 10.02
N ALA A 132 -24.68 -33.80 8.85
CA ALA A 132 -23.84 -33.49 7.69
C ALA A 132 -23.88 -32.00 7.28
N PRO A 133 -25.04 -31.30 7.29
CA PRO A 133 -25.07 -29.86 7.04
C PRO A 133 -24.27 -29.04 8.06
N PHE A 134 -24.34 -29.38 9.35
CA PHE A 134 -23.59 -28.67 10.39
C PHE A 134 -22.09 -28.91 10.27
N ALA A 135 -21.67 -30.17 10.08
CA ALA A 135 -20.26 -30.53 9.90
C ALA A 135 -19.65 -29.82 8.68
N THR A 136 -20.39 -29.76 7.58
CA THR A 136 -19.97 -29.09 6.34
C THR A 136 -19.93 -27.57 6.52
N ALA A 137 -20.93 -26.98 7.17
CA ALA A 137 -20.97 -25.55 7.49
C ALA A 137 -19.83 -25.13 8.44
N LEU A 138 -19.55 -25.91 9.48
CA LEU A 138 -18.48 -25.63 10.43
C LEU A 138 -17.11 -25.69 9.76
N MET A 139 -16.90 -26.65 8.87
CA MET A 139 -15.67 -26.71 8.07
C MET A 139 -15.50 -25.45 7.21
N ALA A 140 -16.56 -25.01 6.53
CA ALA A 140 -16.52 -23.78 5.73
C ALA A 140 -16.27 -22.52 6.59
N ALA A 141 -17.01 -22.35 7.69
CA ALA A 141 -16.90 -21.23 8.62
C ALA A 141 -15.54 -21.15 9.32
N SER A 142 -15.04 -22.28 9.83
CA SER A 142 -13.73 -22.29 10.49
C SER A 142 -12.59 -22.04 9.51
N SER A 143 -12.73 -22.46 8.25
CA SER A 143 -11.73 -22.22 7.22
C SER A 143 -11.64 -20.76 6.80
N SER A 144 -12.72 -19.96 6.91
CA SER A 144 -12.63 -18.54 6.56
C SER A 144 -11.70 -17.76 7.50
N ILE A 145 -11.44 -18.26 8.71
CA ILE A 145 -10.44 -17.69 9.61
C ILE A 145 -9.02 -17.74 8.99
N ALA A 146 -8.76 -18.63 8.03
CA ALA A 146 -7.47 -18.76 7.37
C ALA A 146 -7.01 -17.50 6.61
N ILE A 147 -7.93 -16.63 6.20
CA ILE A 147 -7.54 -15.35 5.58
C ILE A 147 -7.29 -14.24 6.61
N ILE A 148 -7.58 -14.48 7.89
CA ILE A 148 -7.39 -13.53 9.01
C ILE A 148 -6.13 -13.89 9.81
N ILE A 149 -5.92 -15.18 10.11
CA ILE A 149 -4.76 -15.61 10.89
C ILE A 149 -3.49 -15.56 10.02
N PRO A 150 -2.43 -14.87 10.45
CA PRO A 150 -1.21 -14.74 9.66
C PRO A 150 -0.37 -16.02 9.56
N PRO A 151 0.49 -16.12 8.53
CA PRO A 151 0.54 -15.34 7.29
C PRO A 151 -0.76 -15.42 6.46
N SER A 152 -1.23 -14.26 5.99
CA SER A 152 -2.46 -14.15 5.18
C SER A 152 -2.20 -13.50 3.83
N ILE A 153 -2.69 -14.14 2.77
CA ILE A 153 -2.61 -13.62 1.40
C ILE A 153 -3.42 -12.33 1.26
N ALA A 154 -4.57 -12.23 1.94
CA ALA A 154 -5.43 -11.06 1.88
C ALA A 154 -4.74 -9.80 2.44
N TYR A 155 -3.92 -9.95 3.49
CA TYR A 155 -3.14 -8.83 4.02
C TYR A 155 -1.98 -8.42 3.12
N VAL A 156 -1.32 -9.37 2.45
CA VAL A 156 -0.30 -9.06 1.43
C VAL A 156 -0.93 -8.26 0.28
N VAL A 157 -2.12 -8.69 -0.17
CA VAL A 157 -2.89 -7.98 -1.20
C VAL A 157 -3.24 -6.57 -0.73
N TYR A 158 -3.82 -6.43 0.47
CA TYR A 158 -4.16 -5.14 1.03
C TYR A 158 -2.95 -4.19 1.10
N ALA A 159 -1.83 -4.66 1.66
CA ALA A 159 -0.59 -3.90 1.73
C ALA A 159 -0.05 -3.48 0.36
N SER A 160 -0.19 -4.34 -0.67
CA SER A 160 0.22 -4.00 -2.03
C SER A 160 -0.61 -2.87 -2.66
N ILE A 161 -1.84 -2.69 -2.19
CA ILE A 161 -2.76 -1.63 -2.63
C ILE A 161 -2.48 -0.35 -1.86
N THR A 162 -2.35 -0.43 -0.52
CA THR A 162 -2.29 0.75 0.34
C THR A 162 -0.89 1.26 0.64
N GLY A 163 0.14 0.45 0.39
CA GLY A 163 1.52 0.70 0.81
C GLY A 163 1.78 0.43 2.30
N ASP A 164 0.81 -0.14 3.02
CA ASP A 164 0.95 -0.42 4.45
C ASP A 164 1.93 -1.56 4.75
N ASP A 165 2.50 -1.57 5.95
CA ASP A 165 3.39 -2.62 6.41
C ASP A 165 2.66 -3.96 6.64
N VAL A 166 3.06 -4.99 5.90
CA VAL A 166 2.50 -6.35 5.98
C VAL A 166 2.69 -6.97 7.37
N GLY A 167 3.83 -6.73 8.03
CA GLY A 167 4.12 -7.25 9.36
C GLY A 167 3.16 -6.71 10.41
N LYS A 168 2.81 -5.42 10.32
CA LYS A 168 1.79 -4.79 11.18
C LYS A 168 0.39 -5.36 10.94
N LEU A 169 0.01 -5.57 9.67
CA LEU A 169 -1.26 -6.22 9.32
C LEU A 169 -1.33 -7.66 9.87
N PHE A 170 -0.22 -8.41 9.76
CA PHE A 170 -0.12 -9.73 10.34
C PHE A 170 -0.35 -9.67 11.86
N MET A 171 0.37 -8.82 12.60
CA MET A 171 0.18 -8.71 14.06
C MET A 171 -1.27 -8.36 14.43
N ALA A 172 -1.87 -7.43 13.70
CA ALA A 172 -3.21 -6.96 13.97
C ALA A 172 -4.30 -8.01 13.66
N GLY A 173 -4.05 -8.95 12.74
CA GLY A 173 -4.97 -10.05 12.39
C GLY A 173 -5.04 -11.18 13.42
N VAL A 174 -4.03 -11.34 14.29
CA VAL A 174 -3.98 -12.45 15.27
C VAL A 174 -5.18 -12.41 16.23
N VAL A 175 -5.46 -11.24 16.80
CA VAL A 175 -6.53 -11.05 17.80
C VAL A 175 -7.92 -11.38 17.22
N PRO A 176 -8.39 -10.76 16.13
CA PRO A 176 -9.70 -11.08 15.57
C PRO A 176 -9.79 -12.53 15.09
N GLY A 177 -8.70 -13.11 14.58
CA GLY A 177 -8.66 -14.52 14.19
C GLY A 177 -8.91 -15.47 15.38
N ILE A 178 -8.25 -15.22 16.52
CA ILE A 178 -8.48 -15.99 17.76
C ILE A 178 -9.91 -15.78 18.27
N LEU A 179 -10.40 -14.54 18.29
CA LEU A 179 -11.76 -14.23 18.75
C LEU A 179 -12.83 -14.93 17.90
N MET A 180 -12.65 -14.96 16.58
CA MET A 180 -13.53 -15.73 15.68
C MET A 180 -13.45 -17.24 15.96
N GLY A 181 -12.24 -17.78 16.17
CA GLY A 181 -12.08 -19.18 16.55
C GLY A 181 -12.82 -19.53 17.85
N VAL A 182 -12.69 -18.70 18.88
CA VAL A 182 -13.41 -18.86 20.15
C VAL A 182 -14.93 -18.76 19.95
N ALA A 183 -15.39 -17.81 19.13
CA ALA A 183 -16.81 -17.64 18.82
C ALA A 183 -17.39 -18.88 18.11
N LEU A 184 -16.65 -19.50 17.18
CA LEU A 184 -17.07 -20.75 16.54
C LEU A 184 -17.05 -21.94 17.51
N ILE A 185 -16.08 -22.01 18.43
CA ILE A 185 -16.08 -23.02 19.49
C ILE A 185 -17.32 -22.88 20.38
N ALA A 186 -17.74 -21.65 20.71
CA ALA A 186 -18.97 -21.42 21.46
C ALA A 186 -20.21 -21.96 20.72
N VAL A 187 -20.31 -21.76 19.40
CA VAL A 187 -21.37 -22.35 18.57
C VAL A 187 -21.35 -23.88 18.63
N VAL A 188 -20.18 -24.50 18.57
CA VAL A 188 -20.02 -25.95 18.71
C VAL A 188 -20.54 -26.43 20.07
N LEU A 189 -20.17 -25.76 21.16
CA LEU A 189 -20.61 -26.13 22.52
C LEU A 189 -22.13 -26.02 22.67
N ILE A 190 -22.75 -25.00 22.06
CA ILE A 190 -24.20 -24.84 22.03
C ILE A 190 -24.86 -25.99 21.28
N GLU A 191 -24.35 -26.35 20.10
CA GLU A 191 -24.90 -27.46 19.29
C GLU A 191 -24.78 -28.81 20.01
N VAL A 192 -23.63 -29.06 20.65
CA VAL A 192 -23.37 -30.27 21.45
C VAL A 192 -24.38 -30.38 22.60
N HIS A 193 -24.67 -29.28 23.29
CA HIS A 193 -25.66 -29.26 24.36
C HIS A 193 -27.07 -29.49 23.82
N ARG A 194 -27.46 -28.81 22.74
CA ARG A 194 -28.80 -28.93 22.13
C ARG A 194 -29.10 -30.34 21.59
N LYS A 195 -28.11 -31.00 21.00
CA LYS A 195 -28.26 -32.35 20.41
C LYS A 195 -27.77 -33.48 21.32
N ASN A 196 -27.36 -33.15 22.55
CA ASN A 196 -26.86 -34.10 23.55
C ASN A 196 -25.76 -35.05 23.01
N ILE A 197 -24.83 -34.50 22.21
CA ILE A 197 -23.74 -35.25 21.58
C ILE A 197 -22.74 -35.69 22.64
N GLN A 198 -22.51 -37.00 22.75
CA GLN A 198 -21.61 -37.58 23.74
C GLN A 198 -20.15 -37.59 23.24
N SER A 199 -19.22 -37.73 24.18
CA SER A 199 -17.82 -37.99 23.82
C SER A 199 -17.70 -39.40 23.24
N THR A 200 -17.00 -39.53 22.12
CA THR A 200 -16.79 -40.80 21.43
C THR A 200 -15.42 -41.43 21.74
N LYS A 201 -14.55 -40.74 22.48
CA LYS A 201 -13.18 -41.21 22.73
C LYS A 201 -12.73 -41.01 24.19
N PRO A 202 -11.97 -41.96 24.76
CA PRO A 202 -11.34 -41.77 26.06
C PRO A 202 -10.22 -40.72 25.99
N ARG A 203 -9.86 -40.18 27.15
CA ARG A 203 -8.78 -39.19 27.28
C ARG A 203 -7.43 -39.82 26.95
N SER A 204 -6.74 -39.30 25.94
CA SER A 204 -5.39 -39.74 25.59
C SER A 204 -4.39 -39.51 26.74
N SER A 205 -3.45 -40.44 26.87
CA SER A 205 -2.39 -40.39 27.89
C SER A 205 -1.41 -39.24 27.64
N ALA A 206 -0.65 -38.83 28.67
CA ALA A 206 0.36 -37.77 28.50
C ALA A 206 1.45 -38.16 27.48
N LYS A 207 1.79 -39.46 27.42
CA LYS A 207 2.74 -40.01 26.43
C LYS A 207 2.20 -39.89 25.00
N GLU A 208 0.95 -40.29 24.77
CA GLU A 208 0.31 -40.17 23.45
C GLU A 208 0.24 -38.72 22.95
N ARG A 209 -0.06 -37.77 23.84
CA ARG A 209 -0.08 -36.33 23.47
C ARG A 209 1.31 -35.83 23.11
N TRP A 210 2.33 -36.25 23.84
CA TRP A 210 3.71 -35.86 23.58
C TRP A 210 4.23 -36.47 22.27
N ASP A 211 3.90 -37.73 22.00
CA ASP A 211 4.28 -38.39 20.75
C ASP A 211 3.57 -37.72 19.55
N ALA A 212 2.28 -37.37 19.69
CA ALA A 212 1.56 -36.61 18.66
C ALA A 212 2.10 -35.17 18.49
N PHE A 213 2.54 -34.52 19.57
CA PHE A 213 3.19 -33.21 19.51
C PHE A 213 4.51 -33.28 18.74
N LYS A 214 5.34 -34.29 19.03
CA LYS A 214 6.60 -34.52 18.29
C LYS A 214 6.34 -34.72 16.80
N ASP A 215 5.34 -35.53 16.45
CA ASP A 215 4.98 -35.76 15.06
C ASP A 215 4.47 -34.47 14.37
N ALA A 216 3.71 -33.63 15.08
CA ALA A 216 3.21 -32.36 14.56
C ALA A 216 4.20 -31.18 14.65
N SER A 217 5.35 -31.34 15.33
CA SER A 217 6.26 -30.24 15.68
C SER A 217 6.75 -29.44 14.46
N TRP A 218 7.04 -30.10 13.34
CA TRP A 218 7.46 -29.43 12.10
C TRP A 218 6.36 -28.60 11.45
N ALA A 219 5.09 -28.89 11.72
CA ALA A 219 3.99 -28.04 11.27
C ALA A 219 3.92 -26.72 12.06
N PHE A 220 4.10 -26.79 13.39
CA PHE A 220 4.11 -25.60 14.26
C PHE A 220 5.32 -24.70 14.04
N LEU A 221 6.46 -25.28 13.64
CA LEU A 221 7.67 -24.52 13.38
C LEU A 221 7.51 -23.58 12.17
N MET A 222 6.61 -23.85 11.22
CA MET A 222 6.43 -22.99 10.05
C MET A 222 5.94 -21.57 10.41
N PRO A 223 4.79 -21.38 11.10
CA PRO A 223 4.38 -20.04 11.54
C PRO A 223 5.45 -19.33 12.37
N VAL A 224 6.22 -20.07 13.17
CA VAL A 224 7.33 -19.52 13.97
C VAL A 224 8.48 -19.04 13.09
N ILE A 225 8.87 -19.78 12.05
CA ILE A 225 9.90 -19.36 11.09
C ILE A 225 9.45 -18.11 10.34
N ILE A 226 8.21 -18.09 9.86
CA ILE A 226 7.67 -16.98 9.07
C ILE A 226 7.54 -15.72 9.94
N LEU A 227 6.79 -15.81 11.04
CA LEU A 227 6.53 -14.67 11.90
C LEU A 227 7.79 -14.25 12.67
N GLY A 228 8.55 -15.21 13.20
CA GLY A 228 9.81 -14.93 13.89
C GLY A 228 10.88 -14.34 12.98
N GLY A 229 10.96 -14.78 11.72
CA GLY A 229 11.87 -14.20 10.73
C GLY A 229 11.48 -12.79 10.32
N ILE A 230 10.19 -12.52 10.13
CA ILE A 230 9.67 -11.17 9.82
C ILE A 230 9.90 -10.23 11.00
N TYR A 231 9.47 -10.60 12.20
CA TYR A 231 9.57 -9.73 13.38
C TYR A 231 11.00 -9.62 13.92
N GLY A 232 11.85 -10.60 13.64
CA GLY A 232 13.29 -10.53 13.92
C GLY A 232 14.07 -9.67 12.91
N GLY A 233 13.43 -9.14 11.87
CA GLY A 233 14.08 -8.35 10.81
C GLY A 233 15.02 -9.17 9.93
N VAL A 234 14.89 -10.51 9.94
CA VAL A 234 15.73 -11.42 9.16
C VAL A 234 15.18 -11.59 7.75
N PHE A 235 13.85 -11.65 7.62
CA PHE A 235 13.16 -11.83 6.35
C PHE A 235 12.12 -10.73 6.12
N THR A 236 12.01 -10.26 4.89
CA THR A 236 10.81 -9.58 4.41
C THR A 236 9.67 -10.59 4.20
N PRO A 237 8.41 -10.14 4.04
CA PRO A 237 7.27 -11.06 3.82
C PRO A 237 7.44 -11.96 2.59
N THR A 238 8.05 -11.45 1.52
CA THR A 238 8.34 -12.20 0.28
C THR A 238 9.40 -13.26 0.50
N GLU A 239 10.49 -12.91 1.19
CA GLU A 239 11.55 -13.86 1.58
C GLU A 239 11.02 -14.92 2.54
N ALA A 240 10.20 -14.53 3.52
CA ALA A 240 9.57 -15.44 4.47
C ALA A 240 8.66 -16.45 3.76
N ALA A 241 7.93 -16.03 2.72
CA ALA A 241 7.13 -16.92 1.89
C ALA A 241 8.01 -17.91 1.10
N ALA A 242 9.13 -17.45 0.53
CA ALA A 242 10.08 -18.31 -0.19
C ALA A 242 10.72 -19.34 0.77
N VAL A 243 11.15 -18.90 1.95
CA VAL A 243 11.66 -19.76 3.02
C VAL A 243 10.59 -20.78 3.44
N ALA A 244 9.33 -20.37 3.57
CA ALA A 244 8.23 -21.27 3.89
C ALA A 244 8.04 -22.36 2.83
N ALA A 245 8.14 -22.02 1.54
CA ALA A 245 8.05 -22.98 0.45
C ALA A 245 9.22 -23.99 0.46
N VAL A 246 10.46 -23.51 0.64
CA VAL A 246 11.65 -24.37 0.74
C VAL A 246 11.59 -25.26 1.97
N TYR A 247 11.25 -24.69 3.13
CA TYR A 247 11.08 -25.43 4.37
C TYR A 247 10.00 -26.51 4.21
N GLY A 248 8.86 -26.18 3.62
CA GLY A 248 7.79 -27.14 3.37
C GLY A 248 8.18 -28.25 2.43
N LEU A 249 9.01 -27.95 1.43
CA LEU A 249 9.56 -28.95 0.54
C LEU A 249 10.50 -29.91 1.28
N ILE A 250 11.38 -29.38 2.15
CA ILE A 250 12.29 -30.19 2.97
C ILE A 250 11.50 -31.12 3.90
N VAL A 251 10.53 -30.57 4.63
CA VAL A 251 9.68 -31.34 5.53
C VAL A 251 8.90 -32.40 4.77
N GLY A 252 8.31 -32.05 3.62
CA GLY A 252 7.52 -32.95 2.80
C GLY A 252 8.31 -34.10 2.17
N MET A 253 9.51 -33.84 1.66
CA MET A 253 10.33 -34.84 0.96
C MET A 253 11.18 -35.68 1.90
N PHE A 254 11.86 -35.07 2.87
CA PHE A 254 12.89 -35.75 3.67
C PHE A 254 12.40 -36.22 5.04
N ILE A 255 11.55 -35.44 5.70
CA ILE A 255 11.09 -35.72 7.06
C ILE A 255 9.85 -36.61 7.02
N TYR A 256 8.75 -36.11 6.44
CA TYR A 256 7.51 -36.87 6.34
C TYR A 256 7.49 -37.85 5.17
N ARG A 257 8.30 -37.61 4.14
CA ARG A 257 8.45 -38.48 2.96
C ARG A 257 7.11 -38.74 2.24
N GLU A 258 6.24 -37.73 2.23
CA GLU A 258 4.90 -37.77 1.60
C GLU A 258 4.90 -37.08 0.22
N VAL A 259 5.92 -36.26 -0.07
CA VAL A 259 6.08 -35.55 -1.34
C VAL A 259 7.18 -36.21 -2.16
N SER A 260 6.86 -36.69 -3.36
CA SER A 260 7.86 -37.20 -4.31
C SER A 260 8.24 -36.14 -5.35
N LEU A 261 9.38 -36.31 -6.01
CA LEU A 261 9.79 -35.44 -7.14
C LEU A 261 8.77 -35.43 -8.28
N ARG A 262 7.98 -36.50 -8.45
CA ARG A 262 6.92 -36.56 -9.46
C ARG A 262 5.71 -35.71 -9.08
N ASP A 263 5.44 -35.54 -7.80
CA ASP A 263 4.37 -34.67 -7.32
C ASP A 263 4.70 -33.18 -7.56
N MET A 264 5.98 -32.82 -7.73
CA MET A 264 6.42 -31.43 -7.94
C MET A 264 5.79 -30.78 -9.15
N ALA A 265 5.75 -31.48 -10.28
CA ALA A 265 5.12 -30.94 -11.49
C ALA A 265 3.65 -30.59 -11.24
N ARG A 266 2.92 -31.46 -10.52
CA ARG A 266 1.52 -31.21 -10.19
C ARG A 266 1.36 -30.07 -9.21
N ILE A 267 2.19 -30.00 -8.16
CA ILE A 267 2.15 -28.93 -7.15
C ILE A 267 2.45 -27.57 -7.79
N LEU A 268 3.47 -27.50 -8.66
CA LEU A 268 3.82 -26.27 -9.37
C LEU A 268 2.69 -25.83 -10.31
N VAL A 269 2.08 -26.76 -11.05
CA VAL A 269 0.94 -26.45 -11.94
C VAL A 269 -0.26 -25.93 -11.16
N GLU A 270 -0.64 -26.58 -10.05
CA GLU A 270 -1.75 -26.11 -9.21
C GLU A 270 -1.46 -24.73 -8.59
N SER A 271 -0.22 -24.51 -8.12
CA SER A 271 0.21 -23.22 -7.58
C SER A 271 0.23 -22.12 -8.65
N ALA A 272 0.66 -22.44 -9.86
CA ALA A 272 0.67 -21.53 -11.00
C ALA A 272 -0.75 -21.17 -11.46
N LYS A 273 -1.71 -22.11 -11.46
CA LYS A 273 -3.11 -21.81 -11.76
C LYS A 273 -3.71 -20.81 -10.77
N THR A 274 -3.55 -21.07 -9.47
CA THR A 274 -4.04 -20.16 -8.41
C THR A 274 -3.38 -18.79 -8.50
N THR A 275 -2.05 -18.76 -8.64
CA THR A 275 -1.30 -17.49 -8.78
C THR A 275 -1.74 -16.74 -10.03
N GLY A 276 -1.82 -17.41 -11.18
CA GLY A 276 -2.20 -16.81 -12.46
C GLY A 276 -3.60 -16.19 -12.42
N SER A 277 -4.58 -16.87 -11.81
CA SER A 277 -5.90 -16.28 -11.61
C SER A 277 -5.84 -15.00 -10.78
N ILE A 278 -5.05 -14.99 -9.69
CA ILE A 278 -4.90 -13.81 -8.84
C ILE A 278 -4.22 -12.68 -9.64
N MET A 279 -3.14 -12.95 -10.36
CA MET A 279 -2.40 -11.91 -11.11
C MET A 279 -3.23 -11.26 -12.22
N ILE A 280 -4.07 -12.03 -12.93
CA ILE A 280 -4.96 -11.45 -13.97
C ILE A 280 -6.00 -10.53 -13.32
N ILE A 281 -6.56 -10.93 -12.17
CA ILE A 281 -7.50 -10.08 -11.42
C ILE A 281 -6.80 -8.79 -10.99
N ILE A 282 -5.55 -8.87 -10.50
CA ILE A 282 -4.75 -7.71 -10.08
C ILE A 282 -4.55 -6.72 -11.22
N GLY A 283 -4.11 -7.21 -12.39
CA GLY A 283 -3.88 -6.35 -13.55
C GLY A 283 -5.14 -5.62 -13.99
N SER A 284 -6.24 -6.36 -14.16
CA SER A 284 -7.54 -5.80 -14.54
C SER A 284 -8.11 -4.84 -13.48
N ALA A 285 -7.95 -5.16 -12.20
CA ALA A 285 -8.47 -4.33 -11.12
C ALA A 285 -7.65 -3.05 -10.92
N THR A 286 -6.34 -3.09 -11.16
CA THR A 286 -5.50 -1.88 -11.19
C THR A 286 -5.96 -0.94 -12.29
N LEU A 287 -6.25 -1.48 -13.48
CA LEU A 287 -6.81 -0.69 -14.58
C LEU A 287 -8.19 -0.12 -14.23
N PHE A 288 -9.05 -0.88 -13.56
CA PHE A 288 -10.35 -0.39 -13.09
C PHE A 288 -10.20 0.72 -12.06
N SER A 289 -9.29 0.55 -11.10
CA SER A 289 -8.94 1.58 -10.10
C SER A 289 -8.46 2.85 -10.79
N TYR A 290 -7.54 2.74 -11.76
CA TYR A 290 -7.05 3.86 -12.56
C TYR A 290 -8.20 4.63 -13.21
N VAL A 291 -9.16 3.95 -13.83
CA VAL A 291 -10.33 4.59 -14.46
C VAL A 291 -11.21 5.27 -13.41
N CYS A 292 -11.42 4.64 -12.24
CA CYS A 292 -12.17 5.25 -11.14
C CYS A 292 -11.54 6.56 -10.65
N THR A 293 -10.22 6.59 -10.50
CA THR A 293 -9.47 7.78 -10.15
C THR A 293 -9.56 8.83 -11.23
N LEU A 294 -9.25 8.43 -12.47
CA LEU A 294 -9.13 9.31 -13.62
C LEU A 294 -10.40 10.16 -13.81
N PHE A 295 -11.56 9.54 -13.68
CA PHE A 295 -12.86 10.21 -13.88
C PHE A 295 -13.50 10.74 -12.59
N GLY A 296 -12.73 10.87 -11.50
CA GLY A 296 -13.21 11.42 -10.23
C GLY A 296 -14.34 10.62 -9.58
N ILE A 297 -14.45 9.32 -9.89
CA ILE A 297 -15.46 8.44 -9.29
C ILE A 297 -15.17 8.26 -7.81
N SER A 298 -13.89 8.12 -7.44
CA SER A 298 -13.44 8.09 -6.05
C SER A 298 -13.84 9.37 -5.30
N HIS A 299 -13.66 10.53 -5.95
CA HIS A 299 -14.03 11.83 -5.38
C HIS A 299 -15.55 12.03 -5.23
N ALA A 300 -16.34 11.60 -6.22
CA ALA A 300 -17.80 11.63 -6.10
C ALA A 300 -18.31 10.70 -4.98
N ALA A 301 -17.65 9.55 -4.78
CA ALA A 301 -17.92 8.67 -3.65
C ALA A 301 -17.50 9.32 -2.32
N GLU A 302 -16.39 10.04 -2.27
CA GLU A 302 -15.95 10.84 -1.12
C GLU A 302 -16.97 11.91 -0.74
N GLU A 303 -17.46 12.72 -1.69
CA GLU A 303 -18.45 13.77 -1.43
C GLU A 303 -19.80 13.20 -0.96
N LEU A 304 -20.28 12.14 -1.61
CA LEU A 304 -21.52 11.45 -1.23
C LEU A 304 -21.38 10.82 0.17
N LEU A 305 -20.24 10.21 0.46
CA LEU A 305 -19.98 9.65 1.78
C LEU A 305 -19.82 10.77 2.80
N ALA A 306 -19.10 11.86 2.52
CA ALA A 306 -18.95 12.99 3.44
C ALA A 306 -20.29 13.63 3.81
N THR A 307 -21.24 13.72 2.88
CA THR A 307 -22.61 14.20 3.17
C THR A 307 -23.41 13.23 4.03
N VAL A 308 -23.23 11.92 3.85
CA VAL A 308 -23.94 10.87 4.61
C VAL A 308 -23.23 10.53 5.94
N SER A 309 -21.92 10.77 6.03
CA SER A 309 -21.01 10.17 7.02
C SER A 309 -20.27 11.19 7.89
N ALA A 310 -20.87 12.35 8.16
CA ALA A 310 -20.42 13.25 9.22
C ALA A 310 -20.20 12.51 10.58
N ASN A 311 -20.79 11.31 10.73
CA ASN A 311 -20.55 10.38 11.83
C ASN A 311 -19.69 9.17 11.40
N LYS A 312 -18.51 9.04 12.02
CA LYS A 312 -17.54 7.92 11.87
C LYS A 312 -18.17 6.52 12.01
N ILE A 313 -19.21 6.37 12.82
CA ILE A 313 -19.91 5.09 13.03
C ILE A 313 -20.70 4.68 11.79
N VAL A 314 -21.36 5.65 11.13
CA VAL A 314 -22.18 5.39 9.93
C VAL A 314 -21.29 4.95 8.77
N PHE A 315 -20.12 5.56 8.61
CA PHE A 315 -19.12 5.14 7.62
C PHE A 315 -18.71 3.67 7.80
N LEU A 316 -18.30 3.30 9.03
CA LEU A 316 -17.91 1.91 9.32
C LEU A 316 -19.06 0.92 9.11
N LEU A 317 -20.30 1.32 9.40
CA LEU A 317 -21.47 0.49 9.16
C LEU A 317 -21.68 0.23 7.65
N VAL A 318 -21.60 1.28 6.83
CA VAL A 318 -21.73 1.17 5.37
C VAL A 318 -20.63 0.27 4.80
N ILE A 319 -19.38 0.46 5.25
CA ILE A 319 -18.25 -0.40 4.87
C ILE A 319 -18.49 -1.86 5.21
N ASN A 320 -18.92 -2.16 6.44
CA ASN A 320 -19.18 -3.54 6.83
C ASN A 320 -20.23 -4.18 5.91
N ILE A 321 -21.31 -3.46 5.61
CA ILE A 321 -22.36 -3.94 4.71
C ILE A 321 -21.80 -4.21 3.31
N ILE A 322 -21.02 -3.27 2.75
CA ILE A 322 -20.42 -3.42 1.42
C ILE A 322 -19.49 -4.64 1.37
N PHE A 323 -18.55 -4.77 2.30
CA PHE A 323 -17.59 -5.88 2.29
C PHE A 323 -18.26 -7.24 2.59
N LEU A 324 -19.28 -7.28 3.45
CA LEU A 324 -20.05 -8.51 3.69
C LEU A 324 -20.75 -8.96 2.41
N ILE A 325 -21.47 -8.05 1.74
CA ILE A 325 -22.16 -8.35 0.48
C ILE A 325 -21.15 -8.76 -0.59
N ALA A 326 -20.05 -8.02 -0.73
CA ALA A 326 -18.98 -8.35 -1.68
C ALA A 326 -18.44 -9.76 -1.45
N GLY A 327 -18.07 -10.08 -0.21
CA GLY A 327 -17.51 -11.39 0.14
C GLY A 327 -18.48 -12.55 -0.09
N CYS A 328 -19.80 -12.29 -0.14
CA CYS A 328 -20.77 -13.32 -0.54
C CYS A 328 -20.52 -13.78 -1.98
N PHE A 329 -20.23 -12.89 -2.92
CA PHE A 329 -20.19 -13.20 -4.35
C PHE A 329 -18.79 -13.51 -4.87
N ILE A 330 -17.76 -12.87 -4.31
CA ILE A 330 -16.41 -12.89 -4.86
C ILE A 330 -15.38 -13.24 -3.78
N ASP A 331 -14.20 -13.73 -4.18
CA ASP A 331 -13.14 -14.04 -3.22
C ASP A 331 -12.55 -12.76 -2.59
N ALA A 332 -11.90 -12.93 -1.43
CA ALA A 332 -11.41 -11.80 -0.65
C ALA A 332 -10.37 -10.97 -1.40
N ASN A 333 -9.48 -11.59 -2.19
CA ASN A 333 -8.44 -10.86 -2.91
C ASN A 333 -9.08 -9.99 -4.00
N SER A 334 -10.02 -10.54 -4.77
CA SER A 334 -10.80 -9.78 -5.75
C SER A 334 -11.53 -8.59 -5.12
N ALA A 335 -12.21 -8.81 -4.00
CA ALA A 335 -12.93 -7.74 -3.30
C ALA A 335 -12.00 -6.64 -2.80
N MET A 336 -10.82 -7.00 -2.28
CA MET A 336 -9.83 -6.01 -1.83
C MET A 336 -9.43 -5.08 -2.97
N TYR A 337 -9.08 -5.60 -4.16
CA TYR A 337 -8.71 -4.73 -5.28
C TYR A 337 -9.84 -3.85 -5.81
N ILE A 338 -11.09 -4.28 -5.68
CA ILE A 338 -12.24 -3.49 -6.13
C ILE A 338 -12.56 -2.37 -5.16
N PHE A 339 -12.65 -2.68 -3.86
CA PHE A 339 -13.22 -1.75 -2.89
C PHE A 339 -12.15 -0.92 -2.15
N ILE A 340 -10.95 -1.45 -1.92
CA ILE A 340 -9.93 -0.74 -1.14
C ILE A 340 -9.49 0.57 -1.80
N PRO A 341 -9.14 0.63 -3.10
CA PRO A 341 -8.71 1.89 -3.72
C PRO A 341 -9.75 3.01 -3.61
N VAL A 342 -11.03 2.65 -3.65
CA VAL A 342 -12.15 3.61 -3.54
C VAL A 342 -12.37 4.04 -2.09
N MET A 343 -12.19 3.14 -1.12
CA MET A 343 -12.51 3.40 0.28
C MET A 343 -11.34 4.00 1.08
N ILE A 344 -10.10 3.82 0.65
CA ILE A 344 -8.90 4.29 1.37
C ILE A 344 -8.81 5.82 1.44
N PRO A 345 -9.02 6.58 0.35
CA PRO A 345 -9.02 8.03 0.42
C PRO A 345 -10.03 8.56 1.46
N VAL A 346 -11.26 8.01 1.45
CA VAL A 346 -12.30 8.35 2.43
C VAL A 346 -11.89 7.97 3.86
N CYS A 347 -11.29 6.80 4.03
CA CYS A 347 -10.79 6.31 5.31
C CYS A 347 -9.74 7.26 5.90
N ARG A 348 -8.77 7.71 5.08
CA ARG A 348 -7.72 8.65 5.47
C ARG A 348 -8.28 10.03 5.82
N MET A 349 -9.20 10.55 5.01
CA MET A 349 -9.86 11.84 5.26
C MET A 349 -10.59 11.87 6.60
N LEU A 350 -11.26 10.79 6.99
CA LEU A 350 -11.97 10.68 8.28
C LEU A 350 -11.02 10.39 9.47
N GLY A 351 -9.71 10.31 9.23
CA GLY A 351 -8.68 10.04 10.23
C GLY A 351 -8.70 8.61 10.77
N PHE A 352 -9.14 7.64 9.97
CA PHE A 352 -9.05 6.23 10.35
C PHE A 352 -7.66 5.66 10.08
N ASN A 353 -7.22 4.77 10.95
CA ASN A 353 -5.97 4.03 10.76
C ASN A 353 -6.15 2.99 9.64
N SER A 354 -5.30 3.06 8.61
CA SER A 354 -5.34 2.18 7.44
C SER A 354 -5.22 0.70 7.82
N ILE A 355 -4.26 0.33 8.68
CA ILE A 355 -4.09 -1.07 9.14
C ILE A 355 -5.37 -1.59 9.79
N ALA A 356 -5.98 -0.83 10.71
CA ALA A 356 -7.23 -1.24 11.37
C ALA A 356 -8.37 -1.44 10.36
N PHE A 357 -8.48 -0.54 9.37
CA PHE A 357 -9.43 -0.68 8.27
C PHE A 357 -9.18 -1.95 7.44
N GLY A 358 -7.92 -2.28 7.14
CA GLY A 358 -7.56 -3.55 6.48
C GLY A 358 -7.96 -4.79 7.27
N ILE A 359 -7.86 -4.76 8.60
CA ILE A 359 -8.36 -5.84 9.46
C ILE A 359 -9.88 -5.96 9.36
N ILE A 360 -10.61 -4.84 9.49
CA ILE A 360 -12.07 -4.80 9.38
C ILE A 360 -12.53 -5.34 8.02
N ALA A 361 -11.91 -4.88 6.92
CA ALA A 361 -12.23 -5.36 5.58
C ALA A 361 -12.00 -6.88 5.46
N THR A 362 -10.88 -7.38 5.98
CA THR A 362 -10.55 -8.82 5.93
C THR A 362 -11.52 -9.67 6.74
N VAL A 363 -11.90 -9.23 7.95
CA VAL A 363 -12.90 -9.92 8.78
C VAL A 363 -14.26 -9.94 8.10
N ASN A 364 -14.70 -8.82 7.50
CA ASN A 364 -15.95 -8.79 6.73
C ASN A 364 -15.92 -9.79 5.57
N LEU A 365 -14.83 -9.80 4.80
CA LEU A 365 -14.69 -10.71 3.67
C LEU A 365 -14.65 -12.18 4.10
N ALA A 366 -14.00 -12.50 5.22
CA ALA A 366 -14.00 -13.85 5.77
C ALA A 366 -15.42 -14.32 6.15
N ILE A 367 -16.25 -13.43 6.70
CA ILE A 367 -17.66 -13.71 6.98
C ILE A 367 -18.44 -13.84 5.67
N GLY A 368 -18.21 -12.95 4.71
CA GLY A 368 -18.84 -13.00 3.39
C GLY A 368 -18.59 -14.32 2.66
N GLN A 369 -17.36 -14.86 2.70
CA GLN A 369 -17.00 -16.12 2.05
C GLN A 369 -17.78 -17.35 2.55
N VAL A 370 -18.50 -17.22 3.67
CA VAL A 370 -19.36 -18.27 4.24
C VAL A 370 -20.82 -17.84 4.36
N THR A 371 -21.18 -16.71 3.76
CA THR A 371 -22.53 -16.11 3.81
C THR A 371 -23.25 -16.36 2.46
N PRO A 372 -24.50 -16.89 2.47
CA PRO A 372 -25.32 -17.00 1.27
C PRO A 372 -25.58 -15.63 0.62
N PRO A 373 -25.80 -15.54 -0.71
CA PRO A 373 -26.29 -16.60 -1.60
C PRO A 373 -25.22 -17.52 -2.20
N VAL A 374 -23.97 -17.07 -2.30
CA VAL A 374 -22.88 -17.86 -2.90
C VAL A 374 -21.94 -18.39 -1.81
N GLY A 375 -21.06 -17.55 -1.26
CA GLY A 375 -20.11 -17.93 -0.22
C GLY A 375 -19.15 -19.02 -0.71
N ILE A 376 -18.02 -18.63 -1.30
CA ILE A 376 -17.08 -19.55 -1.96
C ILE A 376 -16.66 -20.76 -1.09
N ASN A 377 -16.51 -20.57 0.22
CA ASN A 377 -16.14 -21.67 1.14
C ASN A 377 -17.28 -22.68 1.30
N LEU A 378 -18.54 -22.25 1.23
CA LEU A 378 -19.70 -23.16 1.25
C LEU A 378 -19.68 -24.05 0.01
N PHE A 379 -19.44 -23.49 -1.18
CA PHE A 379 -19.38 -24.24 -2.43
C PHE A 379 -18.25 -25.26 -2.44
N VAL A 380 -17.06 -24.86 -1.98
CA VAL A 380 -15.93 -25.79 -1.84
C VAL A 380 -16.29 -26.92 -0.89
N ALA A 381 -16.92 -26.62 0.25
CA ALA A 381 -17.31 -27.65 1.23
C ALA A 381 -18.35 -28.62 0.68
N ILE A 382 -19.34 -28.14 -0.08
CA ILE A 382 -20.36 -28.97 -0.75
C ILE A 382 -19.73 -29.85 -1.85
N SER A 383 -18.72 -29.34 -2.54
CA SER A 383 -18.05 -30.07 -3.65
C SER A 383 -17.27 -31.30 -3.18
N LEU A 384 -16.94 -31.38 -1.88
CA LEU A 384 -16.22 -32.51 -1.31
C LEU A 384 -17.08 -33.77 -1.32
N LYS A 385 -16.57 -34.82 -1.96
CA LYS A 385 -17.21 -36.14 -1.97
C LYS A 385 -17.04 -36.79 -0.59
N ILE A 386 -18.05 -36.63 0.26
CA ILE A 386 -18.22 -37.40 1.50
C ILE A 386 -18.72 -38.80 1.10
N LYS A 387 -18.27 -39.88 1.78
CA LYS A 387 -18.61 -41.31 1.53
C LYS A 387 -19.97 -41.49 0.83
N ASN A 388 -20.04 -42.35 -0.20
CA ASN A 388 -21.08 -42.61 -1.24
C ASN A 388 -22.60 -42.43 -0.96
N THR A 389 -23.06 -41.85 0.14
CA THR A 389 -24.48 -41.74 0.53
C THR A 389 -24.92 -40.38 1.10
N VAL A 390 -24.04 -39.40 1.33
CA VAL A 390 -24.45 -38.10 1.91
C VAL A 390 -23.99 -36.92 1.06
N LYS A 391 -24.92 -36.30 0.32
CA LYS A 391 -24.73 -35.01 -0.36
C LYS A 391 -25.46 -33.91 0.42
N VAL A 392 -24.74 -32.87 0.81
CA VAL A 392 -25.34 -31.67 1.42
C VAL A 392 -25.71 -30.70 0.31
N THR A 393 -26.94 -30.19 0.32
CA THR A 393 -27.39 -29.20 -0.67
C THR A 393 -27.10 -27.77 -0.19
N LEU A 394 -27.05 -26.81 -1.12
CA LEU A 394 -26.84 -25.40 -0.79
C LEU A 394 -27.88 -24.88 0.22
N PRO A 395 -29.20 -25.14 0.10
CA PRO A 395 -30.16 -24.70 1.11
C PRO A 395 -29.88 -25.27 2.51
N GLN A 396 -29.45 -26.54 2.60
CA GLN A 396 -29.17 -27.19 3.87
C GLN A 396 -27.97 -26.55 4.58
N ILE A 397 -26.87 -26.30 3.87
CA ILE A 397 -25.68 -25.68 4.45
C ILE A 397 -25.91 -24.19 4.75
N SER A 398 -26.66 -23.47 3.89
CA SER A 398 -27.00 -22.06 4.07
C SER A 398 -27.76 -21.81 5.36
N HIS A 399 -28.68 -22.70 5.74
CA HIS A 399 -29.32 -22.62 7.05
C HIS A 399 -28.40 -23.06 8.21
N ALA A 400 -27.58 -24.07 7.99
CA ALA A 400 -26.69 -24.60 9.03
C ALA A 400 -25.56 -23.63 9.42
N VAL A 401 -25.13 -22.74 8.51
CA VAL A 401 -24.05 -21.77 8.77
C VAL A 401 -24.51 -20.52 9.54
N LEU A 402 -25.81 -20.22 9.58
CA LEU A 402 -26.33 -18.98 10.20
C LEU A 402 -25.85 -18.74 11.64
N PRO A 403 -25.79 -19.74 12.55
CA PRO A 403 -25.26 -19.51 13.90
C PRO A 403 -23.79 -19.10 13.90
N MET A 404 -23.00 -19.59 12.94
CA MET A 404 -21.57 -19.30 12.79
C MET A 404 -21.35 -17.90 12.21
N ILE A 405 -22.19 -17.50 11.25
CA ILE A 405 -22.23 -16.13 10.72
C ILE A 405 -22.57 -15.16 11.85
N PHE A 406 -23.63 -15.44 12.61
CA PHE A 406 -24.03 -14.58 13.73
C PHE A 406 -22.93 -14.43 14.77
N ALA A 407 -22.29 -15.53 15.19
CA ALA A 407 -21.17 -15.49 16.13
C ALA A 407 -19.99 -14.66 15.58
N SER A 408 -19.70 -14.77 14.29
CA SER A 408 -18.64 -13.99 13.64
C SER A 408 -19.00 -12.51 13.49
N LEU A 409 -20.26 -12.18 13.23
CA LEU A 409 -20.75 -10.79 13.19
C LEU A 409 -20.66 -10.12 14.55
N VAL A 410 -20.89 -10.85 15.65
CA VAL A 410 -20.66 -10.33 17.01
C VAL A 410 -19.20 -9.94 17.21
N VAL A 411 -18.26 -10.78 16.73
CA VAL A 411 -16.83 -10.47 16.79
C VAL A 411 -16.50 -9.26 15.91
N LEU A 412 -17.05 -9.17 14.69
CA LEU A 412 -16.87 -8.03 13.80
C LEU A 412 -17.35 -6.72 14.44
N ILE A 413 -18.59 -6.68 14.93
CA ILE A 413 -19.17 -5.48 15.58
C ILE A 413 -18.33 -5.12 16.81
N GLY A 414 -17.97 -6.11 17.62
CA GLY A 414 -17.11 -5.92 18.78
C GLY A 414 -15.75 -5.33 18.38
N TYR A 415 -15.11 -5.83 17.33
CA TYR A 415 -13.80 -5.35 16.89
C TYR A 415 -13.88 -3.95 16.27
N THR A 416 -14.87 -3.72 15.40
CA THR A 416 -15.06 -2.48 14.64
C THR A 416 -15.43 -1.29 15.53
N TYR A 417 -16.28 -1.49 16.55
CA TYR A 417 -16.79 -0.38 17.37
C TYR A 417 -16.18 -0.29 18.77
N TRP A 418 -15.37 -1.27 19.21
CA TRP A 418 -14.69 -1.19 20.50
C TRP A 418 -13.32 -0.51 20.35
N PRO A 419 -13.16 0.76 20.80
CA PRO A 419 -11.97 1.54 20.52
C PRO A 419 -10.71 0.87 21.10
N ARG A 420 -10.79 0.25 22.29
CA ARG A 420 -9.62 -0.42 22.92
C ARG A 420 -9.12 -1.69 22.21
N ALA A 421 -9.95 -2.37 21.42
CA ALA A 421 -9.58 -3.58 20.68
C ALA A 421 -8.86 -3.18 19.38
N SER A 422 -9.32 -2.09 18.75
CA SER A 422 -8.62 -1.41 17.65
C SER A 422 -7.35 -0.65 18.12
N VAL A 423 -7.34 -0.12 19.35
CA VAL A 423 -6.19 0.61 19.96
C VAL A 423 -5.13 -0.34 20.54
N ALA A 424 -5.42 -1.61 20.82
CA ALA A 424 -4.39 -2.58 21.22
C ALA A 424 -3.31 -2.75 20.13
N VAL A 425 -3.62 -2.41 18.88
CA VAL A 425 -2.68 -2.29 17.76
C VAL A 425 -2.05 -0.89 17.66
N GLN A 426 -2.74 0.17 18.11
CA GLN A 426 -2.20 1.53 18.16
C GLN A 426 -1.17 1.74 19.29
N LYS A 427 -1.36 1.12 20.46
CA LYS A 427 -0.45 1.28 21.61
C LYS A 427 0.87 0.51 21.52
N ALA A 428 1.01 -0.39 20.54
CA ALA A 428 2.30 -1.01 20.21
C ALA A 428 3.12 -0.18 19.20
N ASN A 429 2.61 0.95 18.71
CA ASN A 429 3.17 1.65 17.55
C ASN A 429 3.14 3.19 17.66
N SER A 430 3.14 3.77 18.86
CA SER A 430 3.31 5.23 19.04
C SER A 430 4.75 5.72 18.78
N ILE A 431 5.45 5.12 17.81
CA ILE A 431 6.76 5.57 17.30
C ILE A 431 6.60 6.22 15.90
N ALA A 432 5.41 6.13 15.29
CA ALA A 432 5.06 7.02 14.18
C ALA A 432 4.31 8.21 14.78
N GLY A 433 4.95 9.38 14.73
CA GLY A 433 4.39 10.66 15.15
C GLY A 433 2.93 10.78 14.74
N ASP A 434 2.14 11.21 15.71
CA ASP A 434 0.74 11.52 15.56
C ASP A 434 0.56 12.54 14.40
N GLY A 435 0.15 12.05 13.24
CA GLY A 435 -0.22 12.87 12.08
C GLY A 435 -1.43 13.79 12.33
N SER A 436 -1.97 13.83 13.55
CA SER A 436 -2.98 14.80 13.97
C SER A 436 -2.44 16.10 14.57
N GLN A 437 -1.12 16.35 14.53
CA GLN A 437 -0.53 17.64 14.91
C GLN A 437 -0.24 18.64 13.77
N ILE A 438 -0.58 18.33 12.51
CA ILE A 438 -0.50 19.29 11.39
C ILE A 438 -1.90 19.62 10.84
N ALA A 439 -2.94 19.54 11.68
CA ALA A 439 -4.29 19.86 11.24
C ALA A 439 -4.51 21.38 11.08
N LEU A 440 -3.66 22.23 11.67
CA LEU A 440 -3.94 23.66 11.83
C LEU A 440 -2.63 24.44 12.16
N TYR A 441 -1.66 24.56 11.25
CA TYR A 441 -0.68 25.66 11.45
C TYR A 441 -1.23 27.01 11.01
N ASP A 442 -2.31 27.05 10.19
CA ASP A 442 -2.74 28.31 9.57
C ASP A 442 -4.26 28.51 9.38
N SER A 443 -5.15 27.99 10.24
CA SER A 443 -6.57 28.43 10.08
C SER A 443 -6.78 29.93 10.36
N GLU A 444 -5.78 30.65 10.87
CA GLU A 444 -5.81 32.11 10.99
C GLU A 444 -4.90 32.85 9.97
N GLN A 445 -3.77 32.27 9.53
CA GLN A 445 -2.81 32.97 8.68
C GLN A 445 -2.98 32.71 7.17
N TYR A 446 -3.42 31.51 6.77
CA TYR A 446 -3.68 31.14 5.37
C TYR A 446 -5.12 30.65 5.25
N ASP A 447 -6.02 31.62 5.04
CA ASP A 447 -7.46 31.43 4.92
C ASP A 447 -7.88 31.77 3.50
N ALA A 448 -8.16 30.75 2.69
CA ALA A 448 -8.53 30.93 1.30
C ALA A 448 -9.73 31.87 1.09
N SER A 449 -10.64 31.99 2.06
CA SER A 449 -11.78 32.92 1.97
C SER A 449 -11.39 34.40 2.04
N LYS A 450 -10.21 34.69 2.61
CA LYS A 450 -9.62 36.04 2.70
C LYS A 450 -8.52 36.25 1.67
N ASP A 451 -7.75 35.20 1.40
CA ASP A 451 -6.54 35.27 0.61
C ASP A 451 -6.80 35.15 -0.89
N ALA A 452 -7.94 34.58 -1.30
CA ALA A 452 -8.25 34.37 -2.72
C ALA A 452 -8.22 35.67 -3.52
N ALA A 453 -7.62 35.62 -4.72
CA ALA A 453 -7.69 36.74 -5.66
C ALA A 453 -9.16 37.03 -6.01
N PRO A 454 -9.58 38.31 -6.05
CA PRO A 454 -10.98 38.64 -6.28
C PRO A 454 -11.46 38.21 -7.68
N ALA A 455 -12.62 37.57 -7.73
CA ALA A 455 -13.27 37.16 -8.98
C ALA A 455 -13.80 38.38 -9.74
N THR A 456 -13.13 38.77 -10.82
CA THR A 456 -13.51 39.91 -11.67
C THR A 456 -14.11 39.49 -13.01
N VAL A 457 -14.07 38.19 -13.33
CA VAL A 457 -14.43 37.63 -14.64
C VAL A 457 -15.25 36.34 -14.50
N GLU A 458 -16.09 36.04 -15.50
CA GLU A 458 -16.89 34.82 -15.55
C GLU A 458 -16.03 33.59 -15.90
N TRP A 459 -16.25 32.49 -15.17
CA TRP A 459 -15.55 31.22 -15.35
C TRP A 459 -16.48 30.14 -15.91
N LYS A 460 -15.98 29.38 -16.90
CA LYS A 460 -16.64 28.14 -17.34
C LYS A 460 -16.30 27.00 -16.37
N PRO A 461 -17.20 26.02 -16.18
CA PRO A 461 -16.88 24.81 -15.44
C PRO A 461 -15.65 24.10 -16.02
N MET A 462 -14.61 23.93 -15.22
CA MET A 462 -13.36 23.29 -15.59
C MET A 462 -12.86 22.41 -14.44
N THR A 463 -12.25 21.27 -14.79
CA THR A 463 -11.60 20.39 -13.83
C THR A 463 -10.13 20.30 -14.19
N TRP A 464 -9.26 20.56 -13.23
CA TRP A 464 -7.82 20.41 -13.38
C TRP A 464 -7.31 19.35 -12.41
N HIS A 465 -6.50 18.42 -12.91
CA HIS A 465 -5.86 17.42 -12.08
C HIS A 465 -4.45 17.88 -11.71
N PHE A 466 -4.15 17.83 -10.42
CA PHE A 466 -2.88 18.23 -9.83
C PHE A 466 -2.07 16.99 -9.48
N ALA A 467 -0.84 16.92 -9.98
CA ALA A 467 0.09 15.82 -9.70
C ALA A 467 1.25 16.23 -8.79
N CYS A 468 1.58 15.39 -7.82
CA CYS A 468 2.78 15.51 -6.98
C CYS A 468 3.16 14.12 -6.43
N SER A 469 4.40 13.95 -5.99
CA SER A 469 4.90 12.74 -5.31
C SER A 469 6.08 13.17 -4.46
N PRO A 470 6.01 13.04 -3.12
CA PRO A 470 6.13 11.70 -2.53
C PRO A 470 4.85 11.06 -1.97
N GLY A 471 3.73 11.78 -1.85
CA GLY A 471 2.44 11.23 -1.40
C GLY A 471 1.45 12.29 -0.88
N GLU A 472 0.22 11.90 -0.58
CA GLU A 472 -0.90 12.81 -0.26
C GLU A 472 -0.75 13.64 1.03
N THR A 473 0.16 13.26 1.92
CA THR A 473 0.39 13.94 3.21
C THR A 473 1.56 14.92 3.17
N CYS A 474 2.32 14.97 2.08
CA CYS A 474 3.48 15.85 1.95
C CYS A 474 3.08 17.33 1.80
N THR A 475 4.06 18.21 1.98
CA THR A 475 3.91 19.66 1.85
C THR A 475 3.45 20.08 0.45
N TRP A 476 3.87 19.35 -0.60
CA TRP A 476 3.51 19.65 -1.98
C TRP A 476 2.02 19.44 -2.24
N ALA A 477 1.45 18.36 -1.68
CA ALA A 477 0.02 18.08 -1.73
C ALA A 477 -0.78 19.10 -0.92
N LYS A 478 -0.27 19.53 0.25
CA LYS A 478 -0.90 20.59 1.05
C LYS A 478 -0.95 21.91 0.29
N ALA A 479 0.13 22.30 -0.39
CA ALA A 479 0.15 23.47 -1.25
C ALA A 479 -0.82 23.37 -2.44
N GLY A 480 -0.89 22.20 -3.09
CA GLY A 480 -1.88 21.92 -4.11
C GLY A 480 -3.33 22.08 -3.61
N ARG A 481 -3.63 21.61 -2.39
CA ARG A 481 -4.97 21.78 -1.78
C ARG A 481 -5.26 23.23 -1.41
N TYR A 482 -4.26 23.99 -0.95
CA TYR A 482 -4.43 25.41 -0.68
C TYR A 482 -4.70 26.19 -1.98
N PHE A 483 -3.96 25.90 -3.06
CA PHE A 483 -4.26 26.42 -4.40
C PHE A 483 -5.68 26.05 -4.86
N ALA A 484 -6.10 24.80 -4.65
CA ALA A 484 -7.45 24.36 -4.97
C ALA A 484 -8.53 25.16 -4.21
N ALA A 485 -8.29 25.45 -2.93
CA ALA A 485 -9.18 26.27 -2.11
C ALA A 485 -9.25 27.73 -2.60
N LEU A 486 -8.10 28.33 -2.92
CA LEU A 486 -8.02 29.68 -3.48
C LEU A 486 -8.77 29.77 -4.81
N MET A 487 -8.55 28.82 -5.72
CA MET A 487 -9.26 28.78 -7.00
C MET A 487 -10.76 28.54 -6.85
N LYS A 488 -11.18 27.71 -5.89
CA LYS A 488 -12.60 27.50 -5.60
C LYS A 488 -13.26 28.81 -5.18
N GLU A 489 -12.62 29.58 -4.31
CA GLU A 489 -13.14 30.86 -3.83
C GLU A 489 -13.14 31.92 -4.97
N SER A 490 -12.00 32.10 -5.65
CA SER A 490 -11.84 33.05 -6.76
C SER A 490 -12.75 32.78 -7.96
N THR A 491 -13.32 31.59 -8.09
CA THR A 491 -14.14 31.22 -9.25
C THR A 491 -15.58 30.86 -8.89
N GLY A 492 -15.97 30.97 -7.62
CA GLY A 492 -17.27 30.50 -7.14
C GLY A 492 -17.50 29.01 -7.39
N GLY A 493 -16.43 28.20 -7.33
CA GLY A 493 -16.45 26.76 -7.57
C GLY A 493 -16.59 26.33 -9.02
N LYS A 494 -16.33 27.22 -9.99
CA LYS A 494 -16.33 26.86 -11.42
C LYS A 494 -15.06 26.14 -11.85
N VAL A 495 -13.94 26.43 -11.21
CA VAL A 495 -12.71 25.68 -11.39
C VAL A 495 -12.54 24.73 -10.21
N THR A 496 -12.50 23.43 -10.51
CA THR A 496 -12.23 22.38 -9.52
C THR A 496 -10.84 21.83 -9.74
N VAL A 497 -9.97 21.93 -8.73
CA VAL A 497 -8.63 21.34 -8.76
C VAL A 497 -8.63 20.06 -7.91
N LEU A 498 -8.31 18.93 -8.53
CA LEU A 498 -8.28 17.61 -7.90
C LEU A 498 -6.84 17.23 -7.54
N VAL A 499 -6.54 17.16 -6.24
CA VAL A 499 -5.18 16.95 -5.69
C VAL A 499 -5.00 15.54 -5.12
N ASP A 500 -6.04 14.98 -4.50
CA ASP A 500 -5.97 13.73 -3.74
C ASP A 500 -6.21 12.48 -4.61
N GLY A 501 -5.53 11.38 -4.29
CA GLY A 501 -5.64 10.10 -4.99
C GLY A 501 -5.07 10.05 -6.40
N PHE A 502 -4.86 11.19 -7.06
CA PHE A 502 -4.65 11.22 -8.50
C PHE A 502 -3.26 10.77 -8.94
N SER A 503 -2.19 11.33 -8.38
CA SER A 503 -0.80 11.04 -8.80
C SER A 503 -0.40 9.59 -8.54
N ASP A 504 -0.64 9.10 -7.32
CA ASP A 504 -0.24 7.74 -6.92
C ASP A 504 -1.06 6.66 -7.63
N GLN A 505 -2.31 6.95 -8.03
CA GLN A 505 -3.16 5.98 -8.73
C GLN A 505 -3.01 6.06 -10.25
N LEU A 506 -2.63 7.23 -10.80
CA LEU A 506 -2.42 7.43 -12.25
C LEU A 506 -1.02 7.01 -12.69
N THR A 507 0.02 7.40 -11.92
CA THR A 507 1.43 7.17 -12.27
C THR A 507 2.09 6.13 -11.36
N ASN A 508 1.35 5.53 -10.42
CA ASN A 508 1.93 4.60 -9.42
C ASN A 508 3.07 5.26 -8.62
N GLY A 509 2.96 6.57 -8.40
CA GLY A 509 3.97 7.40 -7.72
C GLY A 509 5.17 7.77 -8.60
N SER A 510 5.16 7.41 -9.89
CA SER A 510 6.22 7.74 -10.85
C SER A 510 6.19 9.22 -11.21
N GLN A 511 7.21 9.95 -10.73
CA GLN A 511 7.38 11.37 -11.03
C GLN A 511 7.65 11.65 -12.53
N PRO A 512 8.48 10.86 -13.25
CA PRO A 512 8.67 11.06 -14.69
C PRO A 512 7.38 10.93 -15.51
N ASP A 513 6.53 9.94 -15.18
CA ASP A 513 5.25 9.74 -15.87
C ASP A 513 4.27 10.89 -15.56
N GLY A 514 4.35 11.45 -14.34
CA GLY A 514 3.57 12.64 -13.96
C GLY A 514 3.93 13.88 -14.78
N ILE A 515 5.22 14.14 -14.96
CA ILE A 515 5.69 15.25 -15.79
C ILE A 515 5.36 15.01 -17.27
N ALA A 516 5.46 13.77 -17.76
CA ALA A 516 5.06 13.44 -19.12
C ALA A 516 3.57 13.72 -19.37
N ALA A 517 2.70 13.29 -18.45
CA ALA A 517 1.27 13.55 -18.52
C ALA A 517 0.93 15.05 -18.41
N LEU A 518 1.64 15.81 -17.56
CA LEU A 518 1.51 17.27 -17.47
C LEU A 518 1.79 17.95 -18.82
N ARG A 519 2.85 17.52 -19.52
CA ARG A 519 3.21 18.07 -20.83
C ARG A 519 2.18 17.74 -21.92
N GLU A 520 1.52 16.58 -21.83
CA GLU A 520 0.38 16.27 -22.72
C GLU A 520 -0.87 17.09 -22.38
N GLY A 521 -1.01 17.53 -21.13
CA GLY A 521 -2.15 18.34 -20.67
C GLY A 521 -3.43 17.54 -20.43
N ASP A 522 -3.40 16.23 -20.63
CA ASP A 522 -4.46 15.27 -20.32
C ASP A 522 -3.82 13.93 -19.90
N PRO A 523 -4.12 13.41 -18.70
CA PRO A 523 -5.13 13.90 -17.77
C PRO A 523 -4.62 14.86 -16.70
N ILE A 524 -3.33 15.19 -16.67
CA ILE A 524 -2.73 16.10 -15.69
C ILE A 524 -2.59 17.50 -16.31
N GLN A 525 -3.13 18.52 -15.64
CA GLN A 525 -3.00 19.92 -16.08
C GLN A 525 -2.07 20.72 -15.17
N LEU A 526 -1.92 20.31 -13.92
CA LEU A 526 -1.12 20.99 -12.91
C LEU A 526 -0.18 20.00 -12.24
N SER A 527 1.01 20.44 -11.83
CA SER A 527 1.87 19.62 -10.98
C SER A 527 2.83 20.43 -10.14
N MET A 528 3.31 19.80 -9.07
CA MET A 528 4.46 20.26 -8.31
C MET A 528 5.47 19.12 -8.20
N HIS A 529 6.63 19.28 -8.86
CA HIS A 529 7.66 18.24 -8.94
C HIS A 529 9.08 18.83 -8.78
N SER A 530 9.98 18.00 -8.26
CA SER A 530 11.39 18.34 -8.03
C SER A 530 12.17 18.59 -9.32
N ASN A 531 13.08 19.58 -9.27
CA ASN A 531 14.02 19.86 -10.38
C ASN A 531 14.86 18.63 -10.76
N LEU A 532 15.14 17.73 -9.81
CA LEU A 532 15.91 16.51 -10.05
C LEU A 532 15.23 15.59 -11.07
N ILE A 533 13.90 15.59 -11.11
CA ILE A 533 13.15 14.75 -12.06
C ILE A 533 13.06 15.44 -13.42
N TYR A 534 12.86 16.75 -13.45
CA TYR A 534 12.93 17.53 -14.68
C TYR A 534 14.31 17.44 -15.34
N SER A 535 15.37 17.19 -14.56
CA SER A 535 16.72 17.02 -15.08
C SER A 535 16.90 15.87 -16.06
N ALA A 536 15.97 14.89 -16.07
CA ALA A 536 15.95 13.82 -17.06
C ALA A 536 15.39 14.28 -18.42
N LEU A 537 14.64 15.39 -18.45
CA LEU A 537 14.12 16.01 -19.66
C LEU A 537 15.06 17.08 -20.21
N ASP A 538 15.61 17.90 -19.31
CA ASP A 538 16.61 18.93 -19.64
C ASP A 538 17.62 19.00 -18.50
N ASP A 539 18.86 18.59 -18.77
CA ASP A 539 19.87 18.40 -17.74
C ASP A 539 20.35 19.70 -17.10
N ARG A 540 20.00 20.86 -17.66
CA ARG A 540 20.23 22.20 -17.08
C ARG A 540 19.56 22.39 -15.72
N PHE A 541 18.47 21.67 -15.44
CA PHE A 541 17.81 21.71 -14.13
C PHE A 541 18.65 21.13 -12.99
N ASN A 542 19.74 20.40 -13.29
CA ASN A 542 20.68 19.92 -12.28
C ASN A 542 21.48 21.06 -11.60
N VAL A 543 21.51 22.26 -12.19
CA VAL A 543 22.27 23.40 -11.64
C VAL A 543 21.85 23.74 -10.21
N VAL A 544 20.56 23.57 -9.90
CA VAL A 544 19.96 23.79 -8.57
C VAL A 544 20.58 22.87 -7.52
N SER A 545 21.11 21.72 -7.89
CA SER A 545 21.61 20.73 -6.95
C SER A 545 23.13 20.62 -6.95
N LEU A 546 23.82 21.64 -7.46
CA LEU A 546 25.26 21.76 -7.33
C LEU A 546 25.65 21.73 -5.84
N PRO A 547 26.68 20.95 -5.46
CA PRO A 547 27.07 20.84 -4.06
C PRO A 547 27.48 22.19 -3.45
N TYR A 548 26.90 22.50 -2.30
CA TYR A 548 27.26 23.61 -1.41
C TYR A 548 27.19 25.02 -2.02
N ILE A 549 26.28 25.26 -2.95
CA ILE A 549 26.04 26.59 -3.53
C ILE A 549 25.02 27.42 -2.74
N TYR A 550 24.40 26.86 -1.69
CA TYR A 550 23.43 27.57 -0.85
C TYR A 550 23.89 27.61 0.60
N ASP A 551 23.86 28.81 1.19
CA ASP A 551 24.25 29.02 2.59
C ASP A 551 23.06 28.99 3.55
N SER A 552 21.87 29.38 3.09
CA SER A 552 20.64 29.38 3.89
C SER A 552 19.39 29.29 3.00
N TYR A 553 18.22 29.20 3.65
CA TYR A 553 16.92 29.28 2.96
C TYR A 553 16.73 30.64 2.27
N GLU A 554 17.18 31.73 2.88
CA GLU A 554 17.07 33.08 2.32
C GLU A 554 17.97 33.28 1.09
N ASP A 555 19.16 32.66 1.07
CA ASP A 555 20.03 32.64 -0.12
C ASP A 555 19.38 31.83 -1.25
N ALA A 556 18.76 30.70 -0.93
CA ALA A 556 17.99 29.92 -1.89
C ALA A 556 16.81 30.72 -2.48
N ASP A 557 16.01 31.38 -1.62
CA ASP A 557 14.91 32.25 -2.02
C ASP A 557 15.39 33.37 -2.95
N ALA A 558 16.47 34.07 -2.60
CA ALA A 558 17.03 35.16 -3.40
C ALA A 558 17.44 34.71 -4.82
N LYS A 559 17.99 33.50 -4.96
CA LYS A 559 18.33 32.90 -6.27
C LYS A 559 17.10 32.51 -7.07
N PHE A 560 16.12 31.84 -6.44
CA PHE A 560 14.91 31.38 -7.12
C PHE A 560 13.95 32.52 -7.50
N ASP A 561 13.94 33.61 -6.75
CA ASP A 561 13.11 34.78 -7.03
C ASP A 561 13.84 35.82 -7.91
N GLY A 562 15.14 35.62 -8.14
CA GLY A 562 16.01 36.46 -8.96
C GLY A 562 16.26 35.94 -10.38
N GLU A 563 17.41 36.29 -10.95
CA GLU A 563 17.79 35.93 -12.33
C GLU A 563 17.89 34.42 -12.53
N ALA A 564 18.39 33.69 -11.53
CA ALA A 564 18.60 32.24 -11.61
C ALA A 564 17.26 31.50 -11.83
N GLY A 565 16.25 31.82 -11.02
CA GLY A 565 14.91 31.27 -11.18
C GLY A 565 14.23 31.69 -12.48
N ALA A 566 14.43 32.93 -12.95
CA ALA A 566 13.90 33.37 -14.23
C ALA A 566 14.43 32.52 -15.41
N GLN A 567 15.72 32.17 -15.39
CA GLN A 567 16.31 31.28 -16.40
C GLN A 567 15.71 29.87 -16.34
N LEU A 568 15.42 29.33 -15.14
CA LEU A 568 14.75 28.02 -15.02
C LEU A 568 13.33 28.04 -15.57
N LYS A 569 12.59 29.13 -15.35
CA LYS A 569 11.24 29.31 -15.91
C LYS A 569 11.26 29.36 -17.43
N GLU A 570 12.23 30.04 -18.04
CA GLU A 570 12.41 30.07 -19.51
C GLU A 570 12.66 28.66 -20.08
N ILE A 571 13.43 27.82 -19.38
CA ILE A 571 13.65 26.43 -19.79
C ILE A 571 12.32 25.63 -19.72
N LEU A 572 11.51 25.83 -18.68
CA LEU A 572 10.21 25.18 -18.53
C LEU A 572 9.22 25.61 -19.63
N GLU A 573 9.21 26.88 -20.01
CA GLU A 573 8.39 27.38 -21.13
C GLU A 573 8.73 26.66 -22.44
N GLY A 574 10.02 26.42 -22.70
CA GLY A 574 10.49 25.61 -23.82
C GLY A 574 9.98 24.15 -23.82
N LEU A 575 9.53 23.64 -22.67
CA LEU A 575 8.93 22.32 -22.52
C LEU A 575 7.40 22.31 -22.63
N ASN A 576 6.79 23.44 -23.02
CA ASN A 576 5.35 23.71 -23.03
C ASN A 576 4.74 23.69 -21.61
N LEU A 577 5.45 24.26 -20.64
CA LEU A 577 5.01 24.34 -19.25
C LEU A 577 5.07 25.79 -18.76
N HIS A 578 3.95 26.29 -18.26
CA HIS A 578 3.91 27.58 -17.57
C HIS A 578 4.27 27.36 -16.10
N CYS A 579 5.32 28.00 -15.61
CA CYS A 579 5.76 27.89 -14.22
C CYS A 579 5.31 29.11 -13.41
N PHE A 580 4.37 28.89 -12.49
CA PHE A 580 3.86 29.94 -11.61
C PHE A 580 4.96 30.47 -10.69
N GLY A 581 5.67 29.54 -10.04
CA GLY A 581 6.74 29.86 -9.12
C GLY A 581 7.53 28.62 -8.73
N ILE A 582 8.65 28.88 -8.06
CA ILE A 582 9.58 27.86 -7.60
C ILE A 582 9.36 27.69 -6.09
N ALA A 583 8.70 26.61 -5.71
CA ALA A 583 8.50 26.21 -4.33
C ALA A 583 9.71 25.42 -3.80
N GLU A 584 9.67 24.99 -2.55
CA GLU A 584 10.80 24.41 -1.84
C GLU A 584 10.63 22.90 -1.62
N ASN A 585 11.62 22.11 -2.04
CA ASN A 585 11.76 20.78 -1.43
C ASN A 585 12.67 20.89 -0.20
N GLY A 586 13.79 21.60 -0.35
CA GLY A 586 14.67 22.02 0.74
C GLY A 586 16.03 21.34 0.73
N PHE A 587 16.80 21.57 1.80
CA PHE A 587 18.09 20.91 2.02
C PHE A 587 17.91 19.40 2.15
N ARG A 588 18.69 18.65 1.36
CA ARG A 588 18.59 17.19 1.31
C ARG A 588 19.50 16.56 2.36
N GLN A 589 18.90 15.78 3.26
CA GLN A 589 19.59 15.12 4.37
C GLN A 589 19.85 13.65 4.06
N LEU A 590 20.99 13.15 4.55
CA LEU A 590 21.43 11.79 4.29
C LEU A 590 20.95 10.86 5.39
N THR A 591 20.19 9.82 5.05
CA THR A 591 19.83 8.73 5.97
C THR A 591 20.52 7.43 5.59
N ASN A 592 20.86 6.61 6.59
CA ASN A 592 21.38 5.26 6.34
C ASN A 592 21.11 4.28 7.51
N SER A 593 21.23 2.98 7.25
CA SER A 593 21.02 1.90 8.23
C SER A 593 22.31 1.38 8.89
N ARG A 594 23.48 1.90 8.52
CA ARG A 594 24.80 1.32 8.84
C ARG A 594 25.56 2.07 9.93
N ARG A 595 25.79 3.37 9.76
CA ARG A 595 26.68 4.16 10.63
C ARG A 595 26.38 5.66 10.57
N PRO A 596 26.73 6.44 11.62
CA PRO A 596 26.75 7.90 11.53
C PRO A 596 27.72 8.37 10.44
N ILE A 597 27.35 9.42 9.70
CA ILE A 597 28.21 10.02 8.67
C ILE A 597 28.63 11.39 9.17
N LYS A 598 29.92 11.57 9.45
CA LYS A 598 30.51 12.82 9.94
C LYS A 598 31.56 13.38 8.99
N SER A 599 32.18 12.54 8.17
CA SER A 599 33.21 12.90 7.20
C SER A 599 33.01 12.16 5.88
N VAL A 600 33.70 12.60 4.82
CA VAL A 600 33.61 11.94 3.50
C VAL A 600 34.03 10.46 3.56
N ASP A 601 34.98 10.10 4.43
CA ASP A 601 35.46 8.73 4.62
C ASP A 601 34.35 7.80 5.13
N ASP A 602 33.41 8.33 5.92
CA ASP A 602 32.28 7.55 6.43
C ASP A 602 31.31 7.16 5.31
N LEU A 603 31.29 7.90 4.20
CA LEU A 603 30.42 7.63 3.04
C LEU A 603 31.00 6.55 2.11
N ALA A 604 32.29 6.25 2.25
CA ALA A 604 33.00 5.33 1.37
C ALA A 604 32.35 3.93 1.33
N GLY A 605 32.03 3.47 0.11
CA GLY A 605 31.45 2.17 -0.18
C GLY A 605 29.97 1.99 0.20
N LEU A 606 29.36 2.99 0.84
CA LEU A 606 27.96 2.94 1.26
C LEU A 606 27.04 2.93 0.03
N LYS A 607 26.08 2.00 -0.02
CA LYS A 607 25.13 1.92 -1.14
C LYS A 607 24.03 2.96 -0.96
N ILE A 608 24.05 4.03 -1.74
CA ILE A 608 23.10 5.13 -1.60
C ILE A 608 22.14 5.16 -2.78
N ARG A 609 20.84 5.20 -2.48
CA ARG A 609 19.83 5.59 -3.48
C ARG A 609 19.93 7.09 -3.70
N VAL A 610 19.99 7.48 -4.97
CA VAL A 610 19.99 8.87 -5.41
C VAL A 610 18.76 9.12 -6.28
N ALA A 611 18.07 10.24 -6.06
CA ALA A 611 16.97 10.64 -6.92
C ALA A 611 17.47 11.11 -8.30
N GLY A 612 17.12 10.39 -9.37
CA GLY A 612 16.87 10.91 -10.72
C GLY A 612 17.94 11.70 -11.48
N SER A 613 19.09 12.03 -10.88
CA SER A 613 20.02 13.06 -11.35
C SER A 613 21.41 12.51 -11.61
N ASN A 614 21.91 12.73 -12.82
CA ASN A 614 23.28 12.37 -13.19
C ASN A 614 24.32 13.20 -12.42
N LEU A 615 24.00 14.45 -12.10
CA LEU A 615 24.86 15.33 -11.29
C LEU A 615 24.99 14.80 -9.86
N LEU A 616 23.88 14.45 -9.22
CA LEU A 616 23.94 13.86 -7.87
C LEU A 616 24.64 12.51 -7.89
N MET A 617 24.38 11.66 -8.88
CA MET A 617 25.11 10.39 -9.06
C MET A 617 26.63 10.62 -9.14
N GLN A 618 27.08 11.66 -9.84
CA GLN A 618 28.49 12.03 -9.90
C GLN A 618 29.01 12.59 -8.57
N ALA A 619 28.24 13.43 -7.87
CA ALA A 619 28.60 13.97 -6.56
C ALA A 619 28.82 12.85 -5.54
N TYR A 620 27.88 11.91 -5.43
CA TYR A 620 27.99 10.77 -4.52
C TYR A 620 29.15 9.83 -4.83
N ARG A 621 29.44 9.61 -6.12
CA ARG A 621 30.66 8.87 -6.52
C ARG A 621 31.92 9.60 -6.10
N SER A 622 31.94 10.94 -6.19
CA SER A 622 33.07 11.76 -5.78
C SER A 622 33.25 11.74 -4.26
N TRP A 623 32.16 11.61 -3.49
CA TRP A 623 32.18 11.33 -2.04
C TRP A 623 32.44 9.85 -1.69
N GLY A 624 32.73 8.98 -2.67
CA GLY A 624 33.10 7.59 -2.43
C GLY A 624 31.94 6.61 -2.21
N ALA A 625 30.68 7.04 -2.37
CA ALA A 625 29.51 6.18 -2.25
C ALA A 625 29.26 5.34 -3.51
N ASN A 626 28.66 4.17 -3.30
CA ASN A 626 28.10 3.33 -4.37
C ASN A 626 26.67 3.82 -4.69
N ALA A 627 26.57 4.91 -5.45
CA ALA A 627 25.29 5.52 -5.82
C ALA A 627 24.52 4.70 -6.86
N THR A 628 23.21 4.59 -6.70
CA THR A 628 22.29 3.96 -7.67
C THR A 628 21.03 4.81 -7.81
N ASN A 629 20.63 5.09 -9.06
CA ASN A 629 19.41 5.84 -9.35
C ASN A 629 18.19 4.93 -9.20
N MET A 630 17.15 5.41 -8.54
CA MET A 630 15.91 4.67 -8.29
C MET A 630 14.73 5.61 -8.10
N ASN A 631 13.55 5.18 -8.57
CA ASN A 631 12.31 5.91 -8.39
C ASN A 631 11.96 6.03 -6.89
N TRP A 632 11.28 7.12 -6.53
CA TRP A 632 10.84 7.35 -5.16
C TRP A 632 9.92 6.24 -4.64
N SER A 633 8.98 5.76 -5.46
CA SER A 633 8.02 4.71 -5.08
C SER A 633 8.67 3.36 -4.71
N GLU A 634 9.89 3.11 -5.17
CA GLU A 634 10.67 1.91 -4.88
C GLU A 634 11.61 2.09 -3.68
N THR A 635 11.85 3.34 -3.26
CA THR A 635 12.92 3.71 -2.32
C THR A 635 12.71 3.10 -0.95
N TYR A 636 11.50 3.18 -0.38
CA TYR A 636 11.22 2.61 0.94
C TYR A 636 11.48 1.11 0.97
N THR A 637 10.94 0.38 -0.02
CA THR A 637 11.13 -1.07 -0.14
C THR A 637 12.59 -1.43 -0.34
N ALA A 638 13.34 -0.67 -1.14
CA ALA A 638 14.76 -0.91 -1.36
C ALA A 638 15.61 -0.72 -0.10
N LEU A 639 15.30 0.29 0.71
CA LEU A 639 15.94 0.51 2.02
C LEU A 639 15.57 -0.60 3.00
N GLN A 640 14.30 -0.98 3.05
CA GLN A 640 13.82 -2.09 3.90
C GLN A 640 14.52 -3.41 3.54
N GLN A 641 14.75 -3.65 2.24
CA GLN A 641 15.45 -4.83 1.73
C GLN A 641 16.99 -4.71 1.76
N ASN A 642 17.54 -3.56 2.18
CA ASN A 642 18.96 -3.25 2.10
C ASN A 642 19.58 -3.46 0.71
N THR A 643 18.82 -3.33 -0.38
CA THR A 643 19.39 -3.28 -1.74
C THR A 643 20.19 -2.00 -1.92
N VAL A 644 19.71 -0.93 -1.31
CA VAL A 644 20.48 0.26 -0.91
C VAL A 644 20.47 0.38 0.61
N GLU A 645 21.52 0.97 1.17
CA GLU A 645 21.76 1.09 2.62
C GLU A 645 21.40 2.47 3.16
N GLY A 646 21.24 3.44 2.27
CA GLY A 646 20.83 4.80 2.60
C GLY A 646 20.19 5.53 1.43
N GLN A 647 19.62 6.68 1.72
CA GLN A 647 19.04 7.60 0.74
C GLN A 647 19.23 9.04 1.19
N GLU A 648 18.89 9.96 0.31
CA GLU A 648 18.99 11.38 0.54
C GLU A 648 17.68 12.07 0.18
N ASN A 649 17.14 12.92 1.06
CA ASN A 649 15.94 13.72 0.82
C ASN A 649 15.74 14.79 1.91
N PRO A 650 14.91 15.81 1.69
CA PRO A 650 14.46 16.69 2.74
C PRO A 650 13.63 15.96 3.79
N LEU A 651 13.59 16.51 5.00
CA LEU A 651 12.97 15.88 6.17
C LEU A 651 11.47 15.59 5.99
N PRO A 652 10.64 16.50 5.43
CA PRO A 652 9.23 16.23 5.22
C PRO A 652 8.99 15.06 4.27
N SER A 653 9.80 14.95 3.21
CA SER A 653 9.77 13.82 2.27
C SER A 653 10.16 12.49 2.94
N ILE A 654 11.18 12.50 3.81
CA ILE A 654 11.57 11.33 4.61
C ILE A 654 10.41 10.90 5.51
N ALA A 655 9.80 11.86 6.21
CA ALA A 655 8.72 11.63 7.16
C ALA A 655 7.46 11.09 6.49
N SER A 656 7.03 11.70 5.38
CA SER A 656 5.78 11.35 4.69
C SER A 656 5.80 9.91 4.15
N ALA A 657 6.97 9.43 3.72
CA ALA A 657 7.17 8.04 3.28
C ALA A 657 7.63 7.09 4.40
N SER A 658 7.66 7.55 5.65
CA SER A 658 8.10 6.76 6.81
C SER A 658 9.52 6.19 6.68
N VAL A 659 10.40 6.79 5.87
CA VAL A 659 11.76 6.30 5.61
C VAL A 659 12.57 6.13 6.91
N GLN A 660 12.37 7.02 7.88
CA GLN A 660 12.97 6.95 9.21
C GLN A 660 12.66 5.65 9.96
N SER A 661 11.58 4.93 9.63
CA SER A 661 11.25 3.66 10.29
C SER A 661 12.15 2.48 9.88
N VAL A 662 12.87 2.61 8.76
CA VAL A 662 13.81 1.59 8.25
C VAL A 662 15.25 2.10 8.19
N GLN A 663 15.53 3.30 8.72
CA GLN A 663 16.84 3.95 8.73
C GLN A 663 17.24 4.27 10.18
N LYS A 664 18.53 4.17 10.49
CA LYS A 664 19.03 4.28 11.88
C LYS A 664 19.71 5.60 12.18
N TYR A 665 20.32 6.19 11.15
CA TYR A 665 21.10 7.41 11.25
C TYR A 665 20.62 8.42 10.23
N ILE A 666 20.61 9.69 10.62
CA ILE A 666 20.45 10.83 9.73
C ILE A 666 21.57 11.82 9.99
N SER A 667 22.16 12.34 8.91
CA SER A 667 23.19 13.38 8.98
C SER A 667 22.66 14.66 8.35
N LEU A 668 22.61 15.71 9.16
CA LEU A 668 22.14 17.05 8.77
C LEU A 668 23.25 17.83 8.05
N TRP A 669 23.68 17.33 6.90
CA TRP A 669 24.91 17.76 6.24
C TRP A 669 24.74 18.91 5.23
N ASN A 670 23.49 19.27 4.88
CA ASN A 670 23.13 20.38 3.98
C ASN A 670 23.98 20.46 2.69
N ALA A 671 24.35 19.32 2.11
CA ALA A 671 25.32 19.28 1.02
C ALA A 671 24.79 19.90 -0.29
N TYR A 672 23.48 19.90 -0.51
CA TYR A 672 22.85 20.48 -1.70
C TYR A 672 21.35 20.67 -1.45
N TYR A 673 20.74 21.43 -2.36
CA TYR A 673 19.35 21.87 -2.29
C TYR A 673 18.54 21.32 -3.47
N ASP A 674 17.23 21.35 -3.31
CA ASP A 674 16.25 20.92 -4.32
C ASP A 674 15.01 21.81 -4.24
N CYS A 675 14.48 22.15 -5.41
CA CYS A 675 13.33 23.03 -5.56
C CYS A 675 12.18 22.33 -6.28
N LEU A 676 10.98 22.85 -6.10
CA LEU A 676 9.78 22.35 -6.73
C LEU A 676 9.28 23.33 -7.77
N PHE A 677 9.04 22.88 -8.98
CA PHE A 677 8.38 23.72 -9.98
C PHE A 677 6.87 23.52 -9.86
N PHE A 678 6.15 24.59 -9.54
CA PHE A 678 4.69 24.59 -9.67
C PHE A 678 4.32 24.98 -11.11
N CYS A 679 3.91 23.99 -11.90
CA CYS A 679 3.67 24.14 -13.32
C CYS A 679 2.22 23.83 -13.71
N MET A 680 1.79 24.49 -14.79
CA MET A 680 0.62 24.15 -15.58
C MET A 680 1.02 23.80 -17.00
N ASN A 681 0.25 22.94 -17.67
CA ASN A 681 0.38 22.74 -19.11
C ASN A 681 0.26 24.09 -19.85
N GLY A 682 1.20 24.38 -20.75
CA GLY A 682 1.28 25.64 -21.46
C GLY A 682 0.07 25.91 -22.37
N ASP A 683 -0.44 24.91 -23.08
CA ASP A 683 -1.61 25.06 -23.94
C ASP A 683 -2.88 25.33 -23.12
N VAL A 684 -3.05 24.64 -21.98
CA VAL A 684 -4.18 24.88 -21.08
C VAL A 684 -4.09 26.30 -20.50
N TYR A 685 -2.91 26.73 -20.04
CA TYR A 685 -2.70 28.10 -19.54
C TYR A 685 -2.97 29.15 -20.62
N ASN A 686 -2.48 28.92 -21.84
CA ASN A 686 -2.67 29.84 -22.98
C ASN A 686 -4.12 29.94 -23.45
N SER A 687 -4.96 28.93 -23.14
CA SER A 687 -6.39 28.97 -23.43
C SER A 687 -7.20 29.92 -22.53
N LEU A 688 -6.62 30.37 -21.42
CA LEU A 688 -7.23 31.29 -20.47
C LEU A 688 -7.17 32.74 -20.98
N SER A 689 -8.14 33.56 -20.59
CA SER A 689 -8.08 35.01 -20.83
C SER A 689 -7.01 35.66 -19.96
N ASP A 690 -6.54 36.86 -20.32
CA ASP A 690 -5.50 37.56 -19.57
C ASP A 690 -5.89 37.81 -18.10
N GLU A 691 -7.17 38.10 -17.84
CA GLU A 691 -7.66 38.27 -16.46
C GLU A 691 -7.76 36.94 -15.70
N GLN A 692 -8.09 35.84 -16.38
CA GLN A 692 -8.06 34.50 -15.77
C GLN A 692 -6.63 34.09 -15.44
N LYS A 693 -5.66 34.38 -16.32
CA LYS A 693 -4.23 34.16 -16.09
C LYS A 693 -3.77 34.90 -14.84
N ARG A 694 -4.09 36.20 -14.72
CA ARG A 694 -3.76 37.01 -13.53
C ARG A 694 -4.26 36.37 -12.23
N ILE A 695 -5.52 35.94 -12.19
CA ILE A 695 -6.11 35.29 -11.00
C ILE A 695 -5.39 33.98 -10.67
N VAL A 696 -5.11 33.16 -11.68
CA VAL A 696 -4.41 31.87 -11.51
C VAL A 696 -2.99 32.09 -11.01
N ASP A 697 -2.24 33.01 -11.61
CA ASP A 697 -0.86 33.32 -11.23
C ASP A 697 -0.79 33.87 -9.80
N GLU A 698 -1.69 34.79 -9.41
CA GLU A 698 -1.74 35.34 -8.04
C GLU A 698 -2.05 34.26 -6.99
N ASN A 699 -3.01 33.39 -7.25
CA ASN A 699 -3.35 32.30 -6.34
C ASN A 699 -2.25 31.23 -6.30
N ALA A 700 -1.60 30.96 -7.43
CA ALA A 700 -0.51 30.00 -7.51
C ALA A 700 0.73 30.49 -6.76
N GLN A 701 1.05 31.79 -6.84
CA GLN A 701 2.15 32.37 -6.06
C GLN A 701 1.89 32.26 -4.55
N LYS A 702 0.67 32.53 -4.08
CA LYS A 702 0.31 32.32 -2.67
C LYS A 702 0.50 30.88 -2.22
N ALA A 703 0.20 29.92 -3.11
CA ALA A 703 0.44 28.52 -2.83
C ALA A 703 1.92 28.15 -2.78
N VAL A 704 2.77 28.78 -3.61
CA VAL A 704 4.23 28.65 -3.53
C VAL A 704 4.76 29.19 -2.20
N ASP A 705 4.31 30.38 -1.79
CA ASP A 705 4.74 31.00 -0.53
C ASP A 705 4.30 30.17 0.68
N TYR A 706 3.07 29.65 0.63
CA TYR A 706 2.55 28.72 1.63
C TYR A 706 3.39 27.43 1.70
N GLU A 707 3.74 26.85 0.55
CA GLU A 707 4.57 25.64 0.47
C GLU A 707 5.92 25.84 1.16
N ARG A 708 6.64 26.92 0.83
CA ARG A 708 7.94 27.24 1.44
C ARG A 708 7.80 27.36 2.97
N ALA A 709 6.76 28.04 3.45
CA ALA A 709 6.52 28.23 4.87
C ALA A 709 6.27 26.90 5.62
N ILE A 710 5.37 26.06 5.12
CA ILE A 710 5.04 24.79 5.79
C ILE A 710 6.19 23.79 5.71
N ASN A 711 6.97 23.79 4.63
CA ASN A 711 8.10 22.87 4.45
C ASN A 711 9.19 23.12 5.49
N ARG A 712 9.55 24.40 5.70
CA ARG A 712 10.52 24.83 6.73
C ARG A 712 10.01 24.53 8.13
N TYR A 713 8.74 24.85 8.41
CA TYR A 713 8.12 24.56 9.69
C TYR A 713 8.16 23.06 10.03
N GLU A 714 7.79 22.20 9.07
CA GLU A 714 7.83 20.74 9.26
C GLU A 714 9.25 20.22 9.48
N CYS A 715 10.26 20.77 8.80
CA CYS A 715 11.66 20.40 9.04
C CYS A 715 12.05 20.58 10.52
N ASP A 716 11.72 21.74 11.09
CA ASP A 716 12.06 22.07 12.48
C ASP A 716 11.34 21.16 13.49
N GLU A 717 10.05 20.91 13.28
CA GLU A 717 9.26 20.08 14.19
C GLU A 717 9.65 18.60 14.10
N LEU A 718 9.95 18.09 12.90
CA LEU A 718 10.35 16.70 12.70
C LEU A 718 11.66 16.37 13.42
N ILE A 719 12.65 17.26 13.37
CA ILE A 719 13.92 17.04 14.07
C ILE A 719 13.73 17.05 15.59
N LYS A 720 12.90 17.96 16.12
CA LYS A 720 12.58 17.99 17.55
C LYS A 720 11.88 16.71 17.98
N ASP A 721 10.86 16.27 17.22
CA ASP A 721 10.11 15.04 17.49
C ASP A 721 11.00 13.80 17.44
N TRP A 722 11.81 13.67 16.38
CA TRP A 722 12.67 12.51 16.19
C TRP A 722 13.73 12.36 17.27
N LYS A 723 14.29 13.48 17.75
CA LYS A 723 15.22 13.50 18.88
C LYS A 723 14.50 13.16 20.19
N ALA A 724 13.37 13.79 20.47
CA ALA A 724 12.63 13.60 21.72
C ALA A 724 12.14 12.15 21.88
N ASN A 725 11.72 11.51 20.78
CA ASN A 725 11.20 10.15 20.76
C ASN A 725 12.23 9.09 20.38
N ASN A 726 13.50 9.49 20.18
CA ASN A 726 14.60 8.60 19.77
C ASN A 726 14.23 7.72 18.55
N ILE A 727 13.60 8.34 17.56
CA ILE A 727 13.14 7.68 16.32
C ILE A 727 14.33 7.34 15.42
N ILE A 728 15.28 8.27 15.28
CA ILE A 728 16.48 8.12 14.47
C ILE A 728 17.65 8.85 15.15
N SER A 729 18.87 8.30 15.02
CA SER A 729 20.08 8.95 15.54
C SER A 729 20.47 10.11 14.63
N VAL A 730 20.38 11.32 15.14
CA VAL A 730 20.73 12.54 14.40
C VAL A 730 22.21 12.88 14.60
N VAL A 731 22.92 13.15 13.51
CA VAL A 731 24.24 13.80 13.48
C VAL A 731 24.01 15.24 13.08
N GLU A 732 24.36 16.16 13.98
CA GLU A 732 24.12 17.59 13.78
C GLU A 732 25.09 18.18 12.75
N THR A 733 24.70 19.29 12.12
CA THR A 733 25.52 20.01 11.14
C THR A 733 26.90 20.36 11.70
N GLU A 734 26.99 20.73 12.98
CA GLU A 734 28.24 21.11 13.65
C GLU A 734 29.18 19.92 13.90
N GLU A 735 28.66 18.69 13.83
CA GLU A 735 29.47 17.47 13.97
C GLU A 735 30.06 16.98 12.64
N ILE A 736 29.73 17.64 11.53
CA ILE A 736 30.05 17.21 10.17
C ILE A 736 31.25 18.01 9.63
N ASP A 737 32.29 17.30 9.20
CA ASP A 737 33.42 17.83 8.46
C ASP A 737 33.00 18.19 7.03
N THR A 738 32.32 19.33 6.93
CA THR A 738 31.80 19.89 5.68
C THR A 738 32.93 20.21 4.69
N GLU A 739 34.13 20.53 5.17
CA GLU A 739 35.28 20.84 4.32
C GLU A 739 35.75 19.59 3.54
N SER A 740 35.76 18.42 4.19
CA SER A 740 36.09 17.15 3.52
C SER A 740 35.14 16.85 2.34
N PHE A 741 33.85 17.09 2.50
CA PHE A 741 32.85 16.90 1.45
C PHE A 741 32.96 17.94 0.34
N ARG A 742 33.19 19.22 0.68
CA ARG A 742 33.44 20.30 -0.32
C ARG A 742 34.66 19.99 -1.18
N ASN A 743 35.76 19.57 -0.56
CA ASN A 743 36.99 19.22 -1.27
C ASN A 743 36.79 18.05 -2.23
N ALA A 744 36.11 16.99 -1.77
CA ALA A 744 35.80 15.83 -2.60
C ALA A 744 34.82 16.14 -3.77
N ALA A 745 33.92 17.12 -3.61
CA ALA A 745 32.99 17.54 -4.66
C ALA A 745 33.49 18.68 -5.56
N SER A 746 34.69 19.23 -5.33
CA SER A 746 35.20 20.41 -6.03
C SER A 746 35.19 20.30 -7.58
N GLY A 747 35.37 19.09 -8.12
CA GLY A 747 35.33 18.84 -9.57
C GLY A 747 33.93 18.65 -10.17
N VAL A 748 32.85 18.63 -9.37
CA VAL A 748 31.49 18.32 -9.83
C VAL A 748 30.93 19.43 -10.74
N ALA A 749 31.16 20.70 -10.40
CA ALA A 749 30.69 21.83 -11.23
C ALA A 749 31.35 21.83 -12.62
N ASP A 750 32.66 21.60 -12.68
CA ASP A 750 33.39 21.48 -13.95
C ASP A 750 32.95 20.27 -14.77
N TRP A 751 32.68 19.14 -14.12
CA TRP A 751 32.13 17.97 -14.78
C TRP A 751 30.74 18.27 -15.36
N TYR A 752 29.89 18.95 -14.59
CA TYR A 752 28.54 19.32 -15.01
C TYR A 752 28.57 20.25 -16.22
N LYS A 753 29.40 21.30 -16.18
CA LYS A 753 29.61 22.20 -17.33
C LYS A 753 30.01 21.43 -18.59
N LYS A 754 30.93 20.48 -18.48
CA LYS A 754 31.35 19.64 -19.60
C LYS A 754 30.22 18.74 -20.11
N GLN A 755 29.37 18.22 -19.23
CA GLN A 755 28.20 17.43 -19.62
C GLN A 755 27.19 18.25 -20.41
N LEU A 756 26.86 19.47 -19.96
CA LEU A 756 25.93 20.35 -20.68
C LEU A 756 26.44 20.66 -22.10
N LEU A 757 27.73 20.99 -22.23
CA LEU A 757 28.34 21.24 -23.54
C LEU A 757 28.34 19.98 -24.43
N ALA A 758 28.62 18.81 -23.85
CA ALA A 758 28.58 17.54 -24.58
C ALA A 758 27.17 17.17 -25.05
N ASN A 759 26.14 17.58 -24.31
CA ASN A 759 24.74 17.39 -24.66
C ASN A 759 24.21 18.45 -25.64
N GLY A 760 25.08 19.36 -26.11
CA GLY A 760 24.78 20.29 -27.19
C GLY A 760 24.25 21.65 -26.74
N HIS A 761 24.31 21.97 -25.45
CA HIS A 761 23.95 23.30 -24.96
C HIS A 761 25.02 24.33 -25.34
N ASP A 762 24.56 25.55 -25.65
CA ASP A 762 25.43 26.67 -25.99
C ASP A 762 26.31 27.10 -24.80
N ALA A 763 27.58 27.41 -25.08
CA ALA A 763 28.57 27.68 -24.04
C ALA A 763 28.30 28.97 -23.25
N GLU A 764 27.76 30.01 -23.90
CA GLU A 764 27.41 31.26 -23.24
C GLU A 764 26.19 31.06 -22.34
N SER A 765 25.17 30.34 -22.82
CA SER A 765 24.00 29.98 -22.02
C SER A 765 24.35 29.13 -20.80
N VAL A 766 25.25 28.15 -20.95
CA VAL A 766 25.73 27.30 -19.85
C VAL A 766 26.49 28.11 -18.80
N GLU A 767 27.41 28.98 -19.23
CA GLU A 767 28.17 29.84 -18.33
C GLU A 767 27.24 30.77 -17.55
N LYS A 768 26.30 31.42 -18.25
CA LYS A 768 25.34 32.34 -17.66
C LYS A 768 24.47 31.65 -16.61
N LEU A 769 24.00 30.43 -16.90
CA LEU A 769 23.17 29.65 -15.97
C LEU A 769 23.94 29.25 -14.71
N ILE A 770 25.16 28.71 -14.86
CA ILE A 770 25.97 28.29 -13.71
C ILE A 770 26.31 29.51 -12.84
N LYS A 771 26.68 30.64 -13.45
CA LYS A 771 26.98 31.88 -12.73
C LYS A 771 25.79 32.40 -11.94
N ALA A 772 24.60 32.42 -12.53
CA ALA A 772 23.40 32.89 -11.83
C ALA A 772 23.09 32.11 -10.53
N PHE A 773 23.60 30.90 -10.37
CA PHE A 773 23.47 30.08 -9.17
C PHE A 773 24.68 30.13 -8.23
N THR A 774 25.85 30.57 -8.69
CA THR A 774 27.13 30.44 -7.97
C THR A 774 27.82 31.77 -7.65
N GLU A 775 27.52 32.84 -8.39
CA GLU A 775 27.99 34.21 -8.23
C GLU A 775 26.82 35.13 -7.88
#